data_AF-A0A0D2V7E9-F1
#
_entry.id   AF-A0A0D2V7E9-F1
#
_cell.length_a   1.000
_cell.length_b   1.000
_cell.length_c   1.000
_cell.angle_alpha   90.00
_cell.angle_beta   90.00
_cell.angle_gamma   90.00
#
_symmetry.space_group_name_H-M   'P 1'
#
loop_
_entity.id
_entity.type
_entity.pdbx_description
1 polymer ?
#
loop_
_entity_poly.entity_id
_entity_poly.type
_entity_poly.pdbx_seq_one_letter_code
_entity_poly.pdbx_strand_id
1 'polypeptide(L)'
;MSTLKITKKHHRHLNNPFPSTPTSLPFIQGNLFINSQTLPPNQNSPLGKDFQLLWSTQSGGYLSISHLSHPSKSLWSTIPGQAFISAAMAETEVEESRGSFAIKDRDVHLVCDHQSIENIILINQFDDFQLDYLDLDHLKTNSKFADSPVLIITGHIFSKRTKKWLQSSSIYRSASARYWVLFDQKENNQIGFKVKIGQPKFQLHHHPKASPSTSLGRYRRLRRKLRRQRKWKLGWCWFLTRTKGLSINSSSEEELGESNVVETALEFNRVCLTYASERNERFFGFGEQFSHMDFKGKRVPIFVQEQGIGRGDQPITFAANLVSYRAGGDWSTTYAPSPFYMTSKMRSLYLEGYNYSVFDLTQHDRVQLQIHGNAMQGRILHGNSPLEIIEHFTEAIGRPPELPEWVISGAVVGMQGGTETVRRVWDKLRTFKVPISAFWLQDWVGQRETFIGSQLWWNWEVDVTRYPGWQQLVKDLSKHYIKVMTYCNPCLALMDEKPNKRRNLFEEAKELDILVKDDRGEPYMVPNTAFDVGMLDLTHPLTANWFKQILQEMVDDGVRGWMADFGEGLPVDAVLYSGEDPIAAHNRYPELWAQINREFVEEWKSHCTGKEREDPQEDLVFFMRAGFRDSPKWGMLFWEGDQMVLSN
;
A
#
# COMPACT_ATOMS: atom_id res chain seq x y z
N MET A 1 -1.14 -18.28 -12.78
CA MET A 1 -0.41 -17.75 -11.60
C MET A 1 -0.61 -16.25 -11.53
N SER A 2 -0.57 -15.65 -10.34
CA SER A 2 -0.54 -14.20 -10.16
C SER A 2 0.89 -13.69 -10.28
N THR A 3 1.32 -13.39 -11.51
CA THR A 3 2.61 -12.77 -11.77
C THR A 3 2.60 -11.30 -11.33
N LEU A 4 3.62 -10.92 -10.56
CA LEU A 4 4.01 -9.54 -10.33
C LEU A 4 5.20 -9.25 -11.26
N LYS A 5 5.08 -8.24 -12.11
CA LYS A 5 6.15 -7.81 -13.01
C LYS A 5 6.52 -6.36 -12.69
N ILE A 6 7.74 -6.15 -12.22
CA ILE A 6 8.25 -4.81 -11.91
C ILE A 6 9.14 -4.33 -13.06
N THR A 7 9.13 -3.03 -13.33
CA THR A 7 9.88 -2.42 -14.44
C THR A 7 10.40 -1.04 -14.03
N LYS A 8 11.63 -1.05 -13.52
CA LYS A 8 12.41 0.12 -13.12
C LYS A 8 12.85 0.96 -14.33
N LYS A 9 12.80 2.30 -14.22
CA LYS A 9 13.01 3.22 -15.36
C LYS A 9 13.92 4.42 -15.10
N HIS A 10 14.61 4.46 -13.95
CA HIS A 10 15.42 5.59 -13.44
C HIS A 10 16.41 6.22 -14.45
N HIS A 11 16.96 5.45 -15.40
CA HIS A 11 18.03 5.86 -16.31
C HIS A 11 17.65 5.86 -17.81
N ARG A 12 16.38 6.12 -18.17
CA ARG A 12 15.97 6.18 -19.58
C ARG A 12 16.48 7.43 -20.29
N HIS A 13 17.35 7.26 -21.29
CA HIS A 13 17.89 8.34 -22.12
C HIS A 13 16.84 9.10 -22.97
N LEU A 14 15.68 8.49 -23.21
CA LEU A 14 14.53 9.13 -23.86
C LEU A 14 13.28 8.82 -23.04
N ASN A 15 12.82 9.81 -22.28
CA ASN A 15 11.60 9.72 -21.50
C ASN A 15 10.38 9.99 -22.38
N ASN A 16 9.30 9.25 -22.15
CA ASN A 16 8.00 9.60 -22.71
C ASN A 16 7.33 10.64 -21.79
N PRO A 17 7.12 11.88 -22.23
CA PRO A 17 6.55 12.94 -21.39
C PRO A 17 5.06 12.75 -21.10
N PHE A 18 4.40 11.84 -21.84
CA PHE A 18 3.01 11.40 -21.63
C PHE A 18 3.00 9.94 -21.13
N PRO A 19 3.46 9.66 -19.90
CA PRO A 19 3.43 8.31 -19.34
C PRO A 19 1.99 7.79 -19.31
N SER A 20 1.81 6.51 -19.67
CA SER A 20 0.50 5.86 -19.61
C SER A 20 -0.11 5.95 -18.21
N THR A 21 -1.40 6.28 -18.12
CA THR A 21 -2.13 6.22 -16.85
C THR A 21 -2.07 4.81 -16.24
N PRO A 22 -2.13 4.69 -14.90
CA PRO A 22 -2.42 3.42 -14.24
C PRO A 22 -3.70 2.79 -14.79
N THR A 23 -3.71 1.46 -14.96
CA THR A 23 -4.83 0.70 -15.53
C THR A 23 -5.13 -0.53 -14.69
N SER A 24 -5.61 -0.35 -13.45
CA SER A 24 -6.19 -1.46 -12.69
C SER A 24 -7.59 -1.82 -13.19
N LEU A 25 -8.09 -2.97 -12.73
CA LEU A 25 -9.36 -3.60 -13.13
C LEU A 25 -10.53 -2.60 -13.26
N PRO A 26 -11.29 -2.61 -14.38
CA PRO A 26 -12.47 -1.76 -14.50
C PRO A 26 -13.59 -2.21 -13.55
N PHE A 27 -14.49 -1.28 -13.23
CA PHE A 27 -15.64 -1.51 -12.35
C PHE A 27 -16.39 -2.81 -12.67
N ILE A 28 -16.41 -3.77 -11.72
CA ILE A 28 -17.15 -5.02 -11.87
C ILE A 28 -18.63 -4.78 -11.52
N GLN A 29 -19.54 -5.26 -12.37
CA GLN A 29 -20.96 -5.30 -12.07
C GLN A 29 -21.54 -6.67 -12.45
N GLY A 30 -22.34 -7.25 -11.55
CA GLY A 30 -23.17 -8.41 -11.82
C GLY A 30 -24.33 -8.54 -10.84
N ASN A 31 -25.17 -9.54 -11.08
CA ASN A 31 -26.43 -9.73 -10.35
C ASN A 31 -26.25 -10.59 -9.09
N LEU A 32 -27.11 -10.33 -8.11
CA LEU A 32 -27.32 -11.18 -6.92
C LEU A 32 -28.32 -12.31 -7.25
N PHE A 33 -28.10 -13.49 -6.68
CA PHE A 33 -28.98 -14.65 -6.79
C PHE A 33 -29.37 -15.16 -5.39
N ILE A 34 -30.64 -15.01 -5.03
CA ILE A 34 -31.18 -15.49 -3.75
C ILE A 34 -31.60 -16.96 -3.89
N ASN A 35 -31.20 -17.80 -2.94
CA ASN A 35 -31.88 -19.08 -2.73
C ASN A 35 -33.04 -18.89 -1.73
N SER A 36 -34.28 -18.86 -2.24
CA SER A 36 -35.48 -18.70 -1.41
C SER A 36 -35.82 -19.91 -0.53
N GLN A 37 -35.02 -20.99 -0.60
CA GLN A 37 -35.15 -22.15 0.29
C GLN A 37 -34.29 -22.03 1.56
N THR A 38 -33.28 -21.16 1.59
CA THR A 38 -32.35 -21.05 2.74
C THR A 38 -32.42 -19.70 3.47
N LEU A 39 -32.92 -18.64 2.82
CA LEU A 39 -33.02 -17.30 3.40
C LEU A 39 -34.48 -16.86 3.58
N PRO A 40 -34.85 -16.29 4.75
CA PRO A 40 -36.18 -15.73 4.96
C PRO A 40 -36.41 -14.47 4.09
N PRO A 41 -37.68 -14.12 3.77
CA PRO A 41 -38.00 -12.95 2.93
C PRO A 41 -37.54 -11.61 3.53
N ASN A 42 -37.54 -11.49 4.85
CA ASN A 42 -36.93 -10.39 5.59
C ASN A 42 -36.30 -10.96 6.88
N GLN A 43 -35.18 -10.38 7.30
CA GLN A 43 -34.51 -10.71 8.57
C GLN A 43 -33.86 -9.43 9.10
N ASN A 44 -34.13 -9.09 10.35
CA ASN A 44 -33.38 -8.05 11.06
C ASN A 44 -32.54 -8.76 12.12
N SER A 45 -31.22 -8.58 12.07
CA SER A 45 -30.27 -9.20 12.99
C SER A 45 -29.56 -8.11 13.79
N PRO A 46 -29.46 -8.22 15.13
CA PRO A 46 -28.64 -7.32 15.91
C PRO A 46 -27.17 -7.51 15.51
N LEU A 47 -26.41 -6.42 15.55
CA LEU A 47 -24.98 -6.38 15.25
C LEU A 47 -24.30 -5.70 16.44
N GLY A 48 -23.87 -6.52 17.40
CA GLY A 48 -23.52 -6.05 18.74
C GLY A 48 -24.75 -5.54 19.52
N LYS A 49 -24.58 -4.41 20.22
CA LYS A 49 -25.60 -3.76 21.07
C LYS A 49 -26.24 -2.54 20.42
N ASP A 50 -25.49 -1.84 19.57
CA ASP A 50 -25.82 -0.49 19.11
C ASP A 50 -26.21 -0.42 17.63
N PHE A 51 -26.04 -1.53 16.89
CA PHE A 51 -26.34 -1.61 15.46
C PHE A 51 -27.29 -2.77 15.11
N GLN A 52 -27.88 -2.67 13.92
CA GLN A 52 -28.68 -3.74 13.30
C GLN A 52 -28.36 -3.86 11.81
N LEU A 53 -28.46 -5.09 11.30
CA LEU A 53 -28.39 -5.43 9.89
C LEU A 53 -29.75 -5.96 9.42
N LEU A 54 -30.35 -5.24 8.48
CA LEU A 54 -31.55 -5.64 7.77
C LEU A 54 -31.16 -6.38 6.47
N TRP A 55 -31.72 -7.57 6.30
CA TRP A 55 -31.82 -8.29 5.03
C TRP A 55 -33.27 -8.27 4.53
N SER A 56 -33.46 -8.06 3.24
CA SER A 56 -34.75 -8.18 2.58
C SER A 56 -34.61 -8.72 1.16
N THR A 57 -35.48 -9.65 0.76
CA THR A 57 -35.54 -10.19 -0.61
C THR A 57 -36.26 -9.25 -1.59
N GLN A 58 -36.75 -8.09 -1.13
CA GLN A 58 -37.37 -7.08 -1.99
C GLN A 58 -36.41 -6.60 -3.09
N SER A 59 -36.95 -6.28 -4.26
CA SER A 59 -36.20 -5.74 -5.42
C SER A 59 -34.96 -6.58 -5.82
N GLY A 60 -34.98 -7.89 -5.57
CA GLY A 60 -33.91 -8.83 -5.91
C GLY A 60 -32.89 -9.09 -4.79
N GLY A 61 -33.09 -8.55 -3.60
CA GLY A 61 -32.25 -8.78 -2.43
C GLY A 61 -31.35 -7.60 -2.10
N TYR A 62 -31.39 -7.12 -0.85
CA TYR A 62 -30.45 -6.12 -0.35
C TYR A 62 -30.16 -6.27 1.16
N LEU A 63 -29.01 -5.75 1.56
CA LEU A 63 -28.56 -5.61 2.94
C LEU A 63 -28.49 -4.13 3.31
N SER A 64 -28.81 -3.77 4.55
CA SER A 64 -28.66 -2.41 5.08
C SER A 64 -28.26 -2.43 6.55
N ILE A 65 -27.23 -1.66 6.88
CA ILE A 65 -26.71 -1.47 8.24
C ILE A 65 -27.15 -0.09 8.77
N SER A 66 -27.65 -0.06 10.01
CA SER A 66 -28.06 1.17 10.69
C SER A 66 -27.71 1.11 12.19
N HIS A 67 -27.49 2.27 12.79
CA HIS A 67 -27.32 2.42 14.24
C HIS A 67 -28.69 2.59 14.90
N LEU A 68 -28.91 1.99 16.07
CA LEU A 68 -30.23 1.88 16.70
C LEU A 68 -30.83 3.23 17.15
N SER A 69 -30.02 4.27 17.36
CA SER A 69 -30.53 5.63 17.60
C SER A 69 -31.16 6.28 16.36
N HIS A 70 -30.80 5.81 15.15
CA HIS A 70 -31.26 6.36 13.86
C HIS A 70 -31.54 5.23 12.85
N PRO A 71 -32.51 4.34 13.11
CA PRO A 71 -32.72 3.12 12.31
C PRO A 71 -33.16 3.38 10.86
N SER A 72 -33.61 4.60 10.54
CA SER A 72 -33.91 5.07 9.18
C SER A 72 -32.68 5.55 8.39
N LYS A 73 -31.54 5.79 9.06
CA LYS A 73 -30.28 6.25 8.45
C LYS A 73 -29.38 5.05 8.15
N SER A 74 -29.43 4.56 6.91
CA SER A 74 -28.51 3.56 6.40
C SER A 74 -27.07 4.11 6.37
N LEU A 75 -26.20 3.58 7.25
CA LEU A 75 -24.76 3.87 7.25
C LEU A 75 -24.05 3.19 6.08
N TRP A 76 -24.49 1.98 5.72
CA TRP A 76 -23.99 1.19 4.60
C TRP A 76 -25.11 0.29 4.08
N SER A 77 -25.29 0.16 2.76
CA SER A 77 -26.29 -0.74 2.17
C SER A 77 -25.93 -1.16 0.74
N THR A 78 -26.31 -2.36 0.34
CA THR A 78 -26.04 -2.90 -1.00
C THR A 78 -27.05 -2.38 -2.03
N ILE A 79 -26.69 -2.37 -3.32
CA ILE A 79 -27.65 -2.08 -4.38
C ILE A 79 -28.61 -3.28 -4.54
N PRO A 80 -29.94 -3.09 -4.51
CA PRO A 80 -30.89 -4.20 -4.62
C PRO A 80 -30.73 -5.02 -5.90
N GLY A 81 -30.70 -6.34 -5.76
CA GLY A 81 -30.58 -7.30 -6.86
C GLY A 81 -29.18 -7.42 -7.47
N GLN A 82 -28.16 -6.77 -6.91
CA GLN A 82 -26.81 -6.72 -7.49
C GLN A 82 -25.75 -7.28 -6.55
N ALA A 83 -24.71 -7.88 -7.12
CA ALA A 83 -23.59 -8.43 -6.38
C ALA A 83 -22.86 -7.29 -5.66
N PHE A 84 -22.66 -7.47 -4.36
CA PHE A 84 -21.84 -6.59 -3.51
C PHE A 84 -20.44 -7.13 -3.28
N ILE A 85 -20.23 -8.44 -3.49
CA ILE A 85 -18.91 -9.09 -3.51
C ILE A 85 -18.61 -9.60 -4.92
N SER A 86 -17.44 -9.26 -5.44
CA SER A 86 -16.87 -9.87 -6.64
C SER A 86 -15.35 -10.00 -6.52
N ALA A 87 -14.74 -10.89 -7.30
CA ALA A 87 -13.30 -11.10 -7.26
C ALA A 87 -12.73 -11.41 -8.65
N ALA A 88 -11.44 -11.14 -8.84
CA ALA A 88 -10.74 -11.42 -10.08
C ALA A 88 -9.31 -11.96 -9.86
N MET A 89 -8.78 -12.59 -10.90
CA MET A 89 -7.39 -13.01 -11.01
C MET A 89 -6.75 -12.20 -12.14
N ALA A 90 -5.76 -11.37 -11.82
CA ALA A 90 -5.07 -10.52 -12.79
C ALA A 90 -3.56 -10.51 -12.54
N GLU A 91 -2.78 -10.40 -13.62
CA GLU A 91 -1.34 -10.12 -13.53
C GLU A 91 -1.11 -8.65 -13.19
N THR A 92 -0.19 -8.37 -12.26
CA THR A 92 0.17 -7.00 -11.86
C THR A 92 1.44 -6.57 -12.60
N GLU A 93 1.45 -5.43 -13.28
CA GLU A 93 2.67 -4.73 -13.64
C GLU A 93 2.82 -3.45 -12.82
N VAL A 94 4.01 -3.20 -12.28
CA VAL A 94 4.37 -1.92 -11.68
C VAL A 94 5.54 -1.30 -12.45
N GLU A 95 5.35 -0.07 -12.92
CA GLU A 95 6.47 0.74 -13.39
C GLU A 95 6.96 1.63 -12.25
N GLU A 96 8.27 1.63 -11.99
CA GLU A 96 8.90 2.40 -10.90
C GLU A 96 9.95 3.36 -11.48
N SER A 97 9.98 4.58 -10.94
CA SER A 97 10.99 5.59 -11.25
C SER A 97 11.07 6.63 -10.13
N ARG A 98 12.11 6.51 -9.27
CA ARG A 98 12.45 7.50 -8.22
C ARG A 98 11.24 7.89 -7.35
N GLY A 99 10.68 6.93 -6.61
CA GLY A 99 9.49 7.18 -5.77
C GLY A 99 8.17 7.42 -6.51
N SER A 100 8.16 7.51 -7.85
CA SER A 100 6.93 7.54 -8.66
C SER A 100 6.61 6.17 -9.23
N PHE A 101 5.34 5.76 -9.10
CA PHE A 101 4.86 4.43 -9.45
C PHE A 101 3.72 4.47 -10.47
N ALA A 102 3.53 3.38 -11.23
CA ALA A 102 2.32 3.14 -12.02
C ALA A 102 1.90 1.68 -11.97
N ILE A 103 0.86 1.38 -11.19
CA ILE A 103 0.33 0.02 -10.99
C ILE A 103 -0.74 -0.27 -12.05
N LYS A 104 -0.64 -1.43 -12.70
CA LYS A 104 -1.50 -1.85 -13.82
C LYS A 104 -1.93 -3.30 -13.65
N ASP A 105 -3.20 -3.57 -13.95
CA ASP A 105 -3.70 -4.92 -14.13
C ASP A 105 -3.60 -5.25 -15.63
N ARG A 106 -2.94 -6.36 -15.96
CA ARG A 106 -2.72 -6.81 -17.34
C ARG A 106 -3.69 -7.92 -17.71
N ASP A 107 -3.21 -9.16 -17.77
CA ASP A 107 -4.00 -10.29 -18.22
C ASP A 107 -4.97 -10.74 -17.12
N VAL A 108 -6.20 -10.24 -17.22
CA VAL A 108 -7.32 -10.61 -16.34
C VAL A 108 -7.81 -12.01 -16.72
N HIS A 109 -7.19 -13.02 -16.12
CA HIS A 109 -7.47 -14.45 -16.36
C HIS A 109 -8.91 -14.85 -16.03
N LEU A 110 -9.42 -14.37 -14.88
CA LEU A 110 -10.75 -14.70 -14.37
C LEU A 110 -11.39 -13.47 -13.72
N VAL A 111 -12.72 -13.33 -13.88
CA VAL A 111 -13.57 -12.46 -13.06
C VAL A 111 -14.80 -13.27 -12.64
N CYS A 112 -15.10 -13.29 -11.34
CA CYS A 112 -16.35 -13.78 -10.78
C CYS A 112 -17.20 -12.56 -10.40
N ASP A 113 -18.13 -12.23 -11.29
CA ASP A 113 -18.96 -11.03 -11.30
C ASP A 113 -20.34 -11.24 -10.68
N HIS A 114 -20.80 -12.49 -10.57
CA HIS A 114 -22.08 -12.85 -9.97
C HIS A 114 -21.91 -13.42 -8.56
N GLN A 115 -22.94 -13.22 -7.73
CA GLN A 115 -22.94 -13.61 -6.32
C GLN A 115 -24.25 -14.32 -5.96
N SER A 116 -24.19 -15.37 -5.14
CA SER A 116 -25.34 -15.89 -4.39
C SER A 116 -25.10 -15.79 -2.89
N ILE A 117 -26.16 -15.58 -2.11
CA ILE A 117 -26.12 -15.71 -0.64
C ILE A 117 -26.76 -17.05 -0.27
N GLU A 118 -26.13 -17.77 0.65
CA GLU A 118 -26.66 -19.02 1.22
C GLU A 118 -27.23 -18.80 2.62
N ASN A 119 -26.44 -18.17 3.52
CA ASN A 119 -26.79 -17.99 4.92
C ASN A 119 -26.40 -16.60 5.43
N ILE A 120 -27.20 -16.05 6.34
CA ILE A 120 -26.92 -14.86 7.15
C ILE A 120 -27.11 -15.27 8.61
N ILE A 121 -26.02 -15.53 9.32
CA ILE A 121 -26.02 -16.10 10.67
C ILE A 121 -25.39 -15.13 11.68
N LEU A 122 -25.83 -15.22 12.93
CA LEU A 122 -25.21 -14.54 14.07
C LEU A 122 -24.52 -15.61 14.93
N ILE A 123 -23.22 -15.44 15.17
CA ILE A 123 -22.40 -16.33 16.00
C ILE A 123 -22.11 -15.60 17.30
N ASN A 124 -22.59 -16.14 18.41
CA ASN A 124 -22.43 -15.54 19.74
C ASN A 124 -21.16 -16.00 20.46
N GLN A 125 -20.63 -17.17 20.10
CA GLN A 125 -19.38 -17.76 20.59
C GLN A 125 -18.79 -18.61 19.45
N PHE A 126 -17.46 -18.63 19.31
CA PHE A 126 -16.77 -19.45 18.30
C PHE A 126 -16.18 -20.72 18.92
N ASP A 127 -16.45 -21.88 18.33
CA ASP A 127 -15.65 -23.08 18.57
C ASP A 127 -14.33 -22.99 17.79
N ASP A 128 -13.23 -23.53 18.33
CA ASP A 128 -11.91 -23.54 17.67
C ASP A 128 -11.96 -23.97 16.20
N PHE A 129 -12.70 -25.04 15.90
CA PHE A 129 -12.81 -25.64 14.57
C PHE A 129 -13.46 -24.70 13.51
N GLN A 130 -14.14 -23.63 13.94
CA GLN A 130 -14.70 -22.62 13.04
C GLN A 130 -13.73 -21.45 12.78
N LEU A 131 -12.72 -21.26 13.64
CA LEU A 131 -11.76 -20.15 13.52
C LEU A 131 -10.71 -20.45 12.44
N ASP A 132 -10.12 -21.64 12.49
CA ASP A 132 -9.13 -22.14 11.53
C ASP A 132 -9.68 -22.11 10.09
N TYR A 133 -10.93 -22.54 9.88
CA TYR A 133 -11.56 -22.60 8.55
C TYR A 133 -11.78 -21.21 7.91
N LEU A 134 -11.69 -20.14 8.68
CA LEU A 134 -12.05 -18.78 8.28
C LEU A 134 -10.86 -17.80 8.23
N ASP A 135 -9.64 -18.20 8.61
CA ASP A 135 -8.56 -17.28 9.06
C ASP A 135 -9.07 -16.28 10.11
N LEU A 136 -9.53 -16.82 11.25
CA LEU A 136 -9.91 -16.05 12.43
C LEU A 136 -9.02 -16.35 13.64
N ASP A 137 -7.88 -17.03 13.48
CA ASP A 137 -6.90 -17.22 14.55
C ASP A 137 -6.35 -15.90 15.10
N HIS A 138 -6.35 -14.83 14.31
CA HIS A 138 -6.03 -13.47 14.78
C HIS A 138 -7.08 -12.88 15.74
N LEU A 139 -8.24 -13.53 15.92
CA LEU A 139 -9.18 -13.22 17.02
C LEU A 139 -8.77 -13.95 18.32
N LYS A 140 -8.09 -15.10 18.25
CA LYS A 140 -7.55 -15.82 19.43
C LYS A 140 -6.45 -14.99 20.13
N THR A 141 -5.63 -14.26 19.38
CA THR A 141 -4.55 -13.41 19.92
C THR A 141 -5.03 -12.08 20.52
N ASN A 142 -6.31 -11.72 20.35
CA ASN A 142 -6.81 -10.38 20.65
C ASN A 142 -8.04 -10.47 21.57
N SER A 143 -7.78 -10.70 22.86
CA SER A 143 -8.74 -11.20 23.85
C SER A 143 -10.00 -10.37 24.10
N LYS A 144 -10.07 -9.13 23.59
CA LYS A 144 -11.31 -8.32 23.58
C LYS A 144 -12.40 -8.88 22.65
N PHE A 145 -12.06 -9.72 21.67
CA PHE A 145 -13.01 -10.19 20.65
C PHE A 145 -13.78 -11.47 20.99
N ALA A 146 -13.47 -12.14 22.11
CA ALA A 146 -14.08 -13.42 22.46
C ALA A 146 -15.59 -13.34 22.84
N ASP A 147 -16.04 -12.18 23.35
CA ASP A 147 -17.37 -12.01 23.96
C ASP A 147 -18.39 -11.22 23.11
N SER A 148 -18.04 -10.80 21.89
CA SER A 148 -18.91 -9.98 21.04
C SER A 148 -19.50 -10.77 19.86
N PRO A 149 -20.83 -10.69 19.61
CA PRO A 149 -21.48 -11.51 18.59
C PRO A 149 -21.13 -11.02 17.18
N VAL A 150 -20.69 -11.95 16.33
CA VAL A 150 -20.25 -11.68 14.95
C VAL A 150 -21.32 -12.16 13.97
N LEU A 151 -21.72 -11.27 13.04
CA LEU A 151 -22.66 -11.60 11.98
C LEU A 151 -21.88 -12.04 10.74
N ILE A 152 -22.12 -13.26 10.26
CA ILE A 152 -21.45 -13.83 9.09
C ILE A 152 -22.45 -14.06 7.95
N ILE A 153 -22.15 -13.48 6.80
CA ILE A 153 -22.83 -13.72 5.52
C ILE A 153 -21.96 -14.65 4.69
N THR A 154 -22.53 -15.77 4.25
CA THR A 154 -21.82 -16.77 3.43
C THR A 154 -22.56 -17.05 2.13
N GLY A 155 -21.79 -17.41 1.10
CA GLY A 155 -22.34 -17.76 -0.21
C GLY A 155 -21.23 -18.05 -1.22
N HIS A 156 -21.58 -17.96 -2.50
CA HIS A 156 -20.62 -18.19 -3.59
C HIS A 156 -20.59 -17.03 -4.57
N ILE A 157 -19.39 -16.63 -4.99
CA ILE A 157 -19.18 -15.82 -6.20
C ILE A 157 -18.89 -16.76 -7.37
N PHE A 158 -19.30 -16.38 -8.59
CA PHE A 158 -19.12 -17.21 -9.77
C PHE A 158 -19.10 -16.40 -11.07
N SER A 159 -18.55 -17.01 -12.13
CA SER A 159 -18.49 -16.43 -13.47
C SER A 159 -19.47 -17.10 -14.43
N LYS A 160 -20.11 -16.31 -15.32
CA LYS A 160 -20.98 -16.83 -16.40
C LYS A 160 -20.33 -16.84 -17.79
N ARG A 161 -19.14 -16.27 -17.94
CA ARG A 161 -18.47 -16.10 -19.25
C ARG A 161 -17.21 -16.97 -19.35
N THR A 162 -17.06 -17.61 -20.50
CA THR A 162 -15.89 -18.41 -20.86
C THR A 162 -14.72 -17.54 -21.33
N LYS A 163 -13.51 -17.80 -20.84
CA LYS A 163 -12.24 -17.42 -21.47
C LYS A 163 -11.39 -18.68 -21.70
N LYS A 164 -10.53 -18.66 -22.72
CA LYS A 164 -9.39 -19.58 -22.78
C LYS A 164 -8.34 -19.11 -21.78
N TRP A 165 -7.86 -20.00 -20.92
CA TRP A 165 -6.61 -19.78 -20.19
C TRP A 165 -5.45 -20.14 -21.13
N LEU A 166 -4.41 -19.29 -21.22
CA LEU A 166 -3.34 -19.49 -22.22
C LEU A 166 -2.25 -20.49 -21.77
N GLN A 167 -2.16 -20.81 -20.47
CA GLN A 167 -1.09 -21.66 -19.92
C GLN A 167 -1.43 -23.16 -19.87
N SER A 168 -2.63 -23.59 -20.27
CA SER A 168 -2.89 -25.01 -20.55
C SER A 168 -3.85 -25.20 -21.73
N SER A 169 -3.94 -26.43 -22.23
CA SER A 169 -4.88 -26.85 -23.27
C SER A 169 -6.34 -26.94 -22.80
N SER A 170 -6.61 -26.67 -21.52
CA SER A 170 -7.93 -26.79 -20.90
C SER A 170 -8.78 -25.53 -21.07
N ILE A 171 -10.00 -25.70 -21.59
CA ILE A 171 -11.02 -24.65 -21.61
C ILE A 171 -11.93 -24.85 -20.40
N TYR A 172 -11.88 -23.90 -19.46
CA TYR A 172 -12.78 -23.86 -18.31
C TYR A 172 -14.10 -23.18 -18.69
N ARG A 173 -15.22 -23.73 -18.23
CA ARG A 173 -16.56 -23.26 -18.62
C ARG A 173 -17.09 -22.15 -17.70
N SER A 174 -16.74 -22.25 -16.42
CA SER A 174 -17.06 -21.33 -15.34
C SER A 174 -16.07 -21.57 -14.19
N ALA A 175 -15.98 -20.61 -13.28
CA ALA A 175 -15.35 -20.79 -11.97
C ALA A 175 -16.30 -20.29 -10.87
N SER A 176 -16.14 -20.82 -9.67
CA SER A 176 -16.82 -20.32 -8.47
C SER A 176 -15.93 -20.44 -7.23
N ALA A 177 -16.12 -19.53 -6.28
CA ALA A 177 -15.48 -19.59 -4.96
C ALA A 177 -16.49 -19.29 -3.87
N ARG A 178 -16.29 -19.89 -2.70
CA ARG A 178 -17.00 -19.50 -1.49
C ARG A 178 -16.48 -18.15 -1.02
N TYR A 179 -17.34 -17.31 -0.48
CA TYR A 179 -16.94 -16.08 0.20
C TYR A 179 -17.55 -16.02 1.60
N TRP A 180 -16.94 -15.21 2.45
CA TRP A 180 -17.43 -14.84 3.76
C TRP A 180 -17.34 -13.32 3.89
N VAL A 181 -18.42 -12.69 4.36
CA VAL A 181 -18.41 -11.31 4.84
C VAL A 181 -18.81 -11.34 6.31
N LEU A 182 -17.91 -10.90 7.17
CA LEU A 182 -18.12 -10.79 8.59
C LEU A 182 -18.37 -9.33 8.95
N PHE A 183 -19.28 -9.09 9.89
CA PHE A 183 -19.47 -7.81 10.57
C PHE A 183 -19.46 -8.02 12.07
N ASP A 184 -18.74 -7.17 12.80
CA ASP A 184 -18.71 -7.16 14.26
C ASP A 184 -18.72 -5.72 14.80
N GLN A 185 -19.34 -5.49 15.95
CA GLN A 185 -19.28 -4.17 16.58
C GLN A 185 -17.91 -4.02 17.29
N LYS A 186 -17.12 -3.00 16.95
CA LYS A 186 -15.87 -2.70 17.64
C LYS A 186 -16.11 -1.86 18.90
N GLU A 187 -16.89 -0.79 18.73
CA GLU A 187 -17.26 0.19 19.76
C GLU A 187 -18.71 0.66 19.48
N ASN A 188 -19.33 1.46 20.35
CA ASN A 188 -20.72 1.94 20.14
C ASN A 188 -20.90 2.75 18.83
N ASN A 189 -19.82 3.30 18.30
CA ASN A 189 -19.76 4.15 17.13
C ASN A 189 -19.11 3.48 15.89
N GLN A 190 -18.65 2.22 15.97
CA GLN A 190 -17.95 1.55 14.85
C GLN A 190 -18.33 0.09 14.64
N ILE A 191 -18.51 -0.29 13.38
CA ILE A 191 -18.61 -1.68 12.92
C ILE A 191 -17.33 -2.05 12.18
N GLY A 192 -16.69 -3.15 12.56
CA GLY A 192 -15.66 -3.81 11.76
C GLY A 192 -16.28 -4.67 10.66
N PHE A 193 -15.56 -4.83 9.55
CA PHE A 193 -15.91 -5.80 8.52
C PHE A 193 -14.67 -6.53 7.98
N LYS A 194 -14.84 -7.80 7.63
CA LYS A 194 -13.83 -8.62 6.93
C LYS A 194 -14.49 -9.38 5.78
N VAL A 195 -13.95 -9.24 4.58
CA VAL A 195 -14.31 -10.01 3.38
C VAL A 195 -13.17 -10.98 3.08
N LYS A 196 -13.46 -12.28 2.99
CA LYS A 196 -12.51 -13.31 2.55
C LYS A 196 -13.07 -14.07 1.35
N ILE A 197 -12.23 -14.32 0.34
CA ILE A 197 -12.56 -15.16 -0.82
C ILE A 197 -11.79 -16.48 -0.71
N GLY A 198 -12.48 -17.61 -0.92
CA GLY A 198 -11.86 -18.93 -0.93
C GLY A 198 -11.28 -19.32 -2.30
N GLN A 199 -10.57 -20.45 -2.34
CA GLN A 199 -9.97 -20.98 -3.57
C GLN A 199 -11.00 -21.17 -4.70
N PRO A 200 -10.71 -20.75 -5.95
CA PRO A 200 -11.59 -20.98 -7.09
C PRO A 200 -11.67 -22.46 -7.47
N LYS A 201 -12.90 -22.95 -7.59
CA LYS A 201 -13.25 -24.25 -8.15
C LYS A 201 -13.62 -24.04 -9.61
N PHE A 202 -12.86 -24.65 -10.51
CA PHE A 202 -13.05 -24.53 -11.96
C PHE A 202 -13.86 -25.70 -12.53
N GLN A 203 -14.82 -25.42 -13.41
CA GLN A 203 -15.57 -26.47 -14.11
C GLN A 203 -14.94 -26.76 -15.48
N LEU A 204 -14.35 -27.95 -15.60
CA LEU A 204 -13.66 -28.43 -16.81
C LEU A 204 -14.62 -28.94 -17.90
N HIS A 205 -14.12 -28.96 -19.14
CA HIS A 205 -14.84 -29.51 -20.29
C HIS A 205 -14.45 -30.98 -20.53
N HIS A 206 -15.28 -31.92 -20.08
CA HIS A 206 -15.27 -33.28 -20.62
C HIS A 206 -16.17 -33.35 -21.86
N HIS A 207 -15.55 -33.41 -23.04
CA HIS A 207 -16.23 -34.00 -24.19
C HIS A 207 -16.45 -35.49 -23.91
N PRO A 208 -17.69 -36.02 -24.00
CA PRO A 208 -17.89 -37.46 -24.05
C PRO A 208 -17.21 -37.98 -25.31
N LYS A 209 -16.14 -38.78 -25.16
CA LYS A 209 -15.63 -39.60 -26.26
C LYS A 209 -16.75 -40.56 -26.62
N ALA A 210 -17.38 -40.36 -27.77
CA ALA A 210 -18.46 -41.24 -28.23
C ALA A 210 -17.93 -42.68 -28.34
N SER A 211 -18.46 -43.57 -27.50
CA SER A 211 -18.10 -44.99 -27.51
C SER A 211 -18.38 -45.56 -28.90
N PRO A 212 -17.39 -46.15 -29.60
CA PRO A 212 -17.63 -46.73 -30.92
C PRO A 212 -18.52 -47.97 -30.77
N SER A 213 -19.79 -47.84 -31.16
CA SER A 213 -20.77 -48.93 -31.12
C SER A 213 -20.37 -50.03 -32.11
N THR A 214 -19.96 -51.19 -31.58
CA THR A 214 -19.48 -52.35 -32.35
C THR A 214 -20.62 -53.18 -32.95
N SER A 215 -21.36 -52.61 -33.93
CA SER A 215 -22.28 -53.38 -34.77
C SER A 215 -21.55 -54.00 -35.98
N LEU A 216 -21.52 -55.34 -36.06
CA LEU A 216 -20.94 -56.03 -37.22
C LEU A 216 -21.89 -55.97 -38.42
N GLY A 217 -21.54 -55.18 -39.43
CA GLY A 217 -22.23 -55.11 -40.73
C GLY A 217 -21.28 -55.32 -41.90
N ARG A 218 -21.45 -56.42 -42.66
CA ARG A 218 -20.63 -56.73 -43.84
C ARG A 218 -20.96 -55.75 -44.99
N TYR A 219 -19.96 -55.31 -45.75
CA TYR A 219 -19.83 -55.61 -47.19
C TYR A 219 -18.40 -55.32 -47.70
N ARG A 220 -18.08 -55.67 -48.96
CA ARG A 220 -16.70 -55.96 -49.41
C ARG A 220 -16.47 -55.54 -50.87
N ARG A 221 -15.30 -54.96 -51.18
CA ARG A 221 -14.81 -54.54 -52.54
C ARG A 221 -15.51 -53.25 -53.04
N LEU A 222 -14.96 -52.43 -53.96
CA LEU A 222 -14.01 -52.71 -55.07
C LEU A 222 -12.73 -51.84 -55.11
N ARG A 223 -11.78 -52.28 -55.97
CA ARG A 223 -10.52 -51.58 -56.32
C ARG A 223 -10.72 -50.65 -57.53
N ARG A 224 -9.84 -49.65 -57.70
CA ARG A 224 -8.98 -49.54 -58.91
C ARG A 224 -7.71 -48.70 -58.65
N LYS A 225 -6.68 -48.91 -59.49
CA LYS A 225 -5.33 -48.29 -59.46
C LYS A 225 -5.19 -47.31 -60.64
N LEU A 226 -4.32 -46.29 -60.58
CA LEU A 226 -3.08 -46.23 -61.39
C LEU A 226 -2.11 -45.05 -61.06
N ARG A 227 -0.85 -45.24 -61.50
CA ARG A 227 0.35 -44.38 -61.74
C ARG A 227 0.23 -42.83 -61.63
N ARG A 228 1.22 -42.05 -61.12
CA ARG A 228 2.68 -41.84 -61.48
C ARG A 228 2.89 -41.21 -62.88
N GLN A 229 3.80 -40.26 -63.16
CA GLN A 229 5.03 -39.74 -62.49
C GLN A 229 4.93 -38.17 -62.28
N ARG A 230 5.91 -37.22 -62.31
CA ARG A 230 7.38 -37.19 -62.58
C ARG A 230 8.13 -35.90 -62.05
N LYS A 231 8.85 -36.03 -60.92
CA LYS A 231 10.16 -35.42 -60.50
C LYS A 231 10.67 -34.03 -61.02
N TRP A 232 11.33 -33.28 -60.12
CA TRP A 232 12.79 -32.95 -60.00
C TRP A 232 13.08 -32.81 -58.46
N LYS A 233 14.19 -33.24 -57.80
CA LYS A 233 15.66 -32.95 -57.87
C LYS A 233 16.04 -31.51 -57.44
N LEU A 234 17.01 -31.22 -56.55
CA LEU A 234 17.99 -32.00 -55.73
C LEU A 234 17.83 -31.66 -54.21
N GLY A 235 18.43 -32.27 -53.16
CA GLY A 235 19.59 -33.19 -52.98
C GLY A 235 20.81 -32.44 -52.40
N TRP A 236 21.61 -32.87 -51.41
CA TRP A 236 21.90 -34.18 -50.74
C TRP A 236 21.46 -34.18 -49.22
N CYS A 237 21.85 -35.01 -48.22
CA CYS A 237 22.92 -35.99 -47.87
C CYS A 237 24.33 -35.41 -47.59
N TRP A 238 25.21 -35.92 -46.70
CA TRP A 238 25.33 -37.18 -45.91
C TRP A 238 25.75 -36.84 -44.43
N PHE A 239 26.16 -37.66 -43.45
CA PHE A 239 26.52 -39.09 -43.18
C PHE A 239 25.94 -39.48 -41.77
N LEU A 240 25.82 -40.68 -41.20
CA LEU A 240 26.26 -42.10 -41.38
C LEU A 240 27.25 -42.68 -40.31
N THR A 241 26.68 -43.22 -39.22
CA THR A 241 27.01 -44.50 -38.51
C THR A 241 28.35 -44.76 -37.79
N ARG A 242 28.25 -45.26 -36.54
CA ARG A 242 28.76 -46.60 -36.16
C ARG A 242 27.99 -47.22 -34.97
N THR A 243 28.24 -48.49 -34.66
CA THR A 243 27.49 -49.32 -33.68
C THR A 243 28.40 -50.22 -32.83
N LYS A 244 27.81 -50.77 -31.74
CA LYS A 244 28.39 -51.65 -30.69
C LYS A 244 29.26 -50.91 -29.65
N GLY A 245 29.12 -51.11 -28.33
CA GLY A 245 28.10 -51.83 -27.54
C GLY A 245 28.70 -52.77 -26.47
N LEU A 246 28.08 -52.86 -25.28
CA LEU A 246 28.49 -53.80 -24.22
C LEU A 246 27.36 -54.21 -23.26
N SER A 247 27.46 -55.46 -22.76
CA SER A 247 27.04 -56.01 -21.46
C SER A 247 25.75 -55.56 -20.75
N ILE A 248 24.89 -56.54 -20.47
CA ILE A 248 23.94 -56.54 -19.34
C ILE A 248 24.71 -56.81 -18.03
N ASN A 249 24.34 -56.14 -16.95
CA ASN A 249 24.36 -56.70 -15.59
C ASN A 249 23.28 -56.02 -14.74
N SER A 250 22.84 -56.67 -13.67
CA SER A 250 21.60 -56.32 -12.94
C SER A 250 21.82 -55.95 -11.47
N SER A 251 21.12 -54.93 -10.97
CA SER A 251 20.58 -54.90 -9.60
C SER A 251 19.66 -53.69 -9.36
N SER A 252 18.56 -53.94 -8.63
CA SER A 252 17.85 -53.03 -7.70
C SER A 252 17.52 -51.57 -8.09
N GLU A 253 16.22 -51.29 -8.14
CA GLU A 253 15.58 -50.12 -7.49
C GLU A 253 15.99 -48.71 -7.96
N GLU A 254 15.42 -48.28 -9.09
CA GLU A 254 15.10 -46.85 -9.30
C GLU A 254 13.70 -46.58 -8.71
N GLU A 255 13.63 -45.75 -7.67
CA GLU A 255 12.36 -45.15 -7.24
C GLU A 255 11.83 -44.21 -8.33
N LEU A 256 10.52 -44.25 -8.59
CA LEU A 256 9.86 -43.25 -9.43
C LEU A 256 9.79 -41.93 -8.67
N GLY A 257 10.86 -41.14 -8.78
CA GLY A 257 10.95 -39.81 -8.18
C GLY A 257 9.79 -38.93 -8.61
N GLU A 258 8.86 -38.68 -7.69
CA GLU A 258 7.73 -37.78 -7.92
C GLU A 258 8.27 -36.39 -8.30
N SER A 259 7.95 -35.97 -9.51
CA SER A 259 8.31 -34.64 -10.00
C SER A 259 7.46 -33.62 -9.27
N ASN A 260 7.94 -33.15 -8.11
CA ASN A 260 7.33 -32.13 -7.26
C ASN A 260 7.27 -30.76 -7.95
N VAL A 261 6.49 -30.68 -9.03
CA VAL A 261 5.91 -29.44 -9.55
C VAL A 261 4.91 -28.99 -8.49
N VAL A 262 5.33 -28.06 -7.63
CA VAL A 262 4.45 -27.43 -6.65
C VAL A 262 3.29 -26.79 -7.40
N GLU A 263 2.09 -27.37 -7.31
CA GLU A 263 0.87 -26.78 -7.85
C GLU A 263 0.58 -25.47 -7.10
N THR A 264 1.08 -24.36 -7.65
CA THR A 264 0.89 -23.03 -7.05
C THR A 264 -0.60 -22.71 -7.05
N ALA A 265 -1.18 -22.64 -5.85
CA ALA A 265 -2.61 -22.43 -5.65
C ALA A 265 -3.10 -21.20 -6.46
N LEU A 266 -4.18 -21.39 -7.22
CA LEU A 266 -4.71 -20.40 -8.15
C LEU A 266 -5.58 -19.38 -7.39
N GLU A 267 -4.99 -18.49 -6.61
CA GLU A 267 -5.76 -17.56 -5.77
C GLU A 267 -6.39 -16.37 -6.52
N PHE A 268 -7.49 -15.84 -5.98
CA PHE A 268 -7.99 -14.51 -6.31
C PHE A 268 -7.11 -13.44 -5.69
N ASN A 269 -6.49 -12.58 -6.51
CA ASN A 269 -5.65 -11.48 -6.05
C ASN A 269 -6.27 -10.10 -6.24
N ARG A 270 -7.58 -10.05 -6.58
CA ARG A 270 -8.41 -8.83 -6.56
C ARG A 270 -9.71 -9.14 -5.85
N VAL A 271 -10.02 -8.43 -4.77
CA VAL A 271 -11.33 -8.49 -4.08
C VAL A 271 -12.02 -7.13 -4.21
N CYS A 272 -13.31 -7.15 -4.52
CA CYS A 272 -14.12 -5.95 -4.70
C CYS A 272 -15.37 -5.95 -3.79
N LEU A 273 -15.58 -4.86 -3.06
CA LEU A 273 -16.76 -4.60 -2.23
C LEU A 273 -17.56 -3.43 -2.81
N THR A 274 -18.83 -3.66 -3.16
CA THR A 274 -19.68 -2.71 -3.90
C THR A 274 -20.95 -2.39 -3.12
N TYR A 275 -21.24 -1.11 -2.90
CA TYR A 275 -22.40 -0.67 -2.13
C TYR A 275 -23.00 0.63 -2.68
N ALA A 276 -24.22 0.94 -2.25
CA ALA A 276 -25.01 2.05 -2.73
C ALA A 276 -24.43 3.41 -2.27
N SER A 277 -24.58 4.42 -3.12
CA SER A 277 -24.34 5.83 -2.80
C SER A 277 -25.32 6.70 -3.57
N GLU A 278 -25.57 7.93 -3.15
CA GLU A 278 -26.49 8.81 -3.87
C GLU A 278 -25.78 9.65 -4.94
N ARG A 279 -26.51 10.03 -6.00
CA ARG A 279 -25.95 10.82 -7.11
C ARG A 279 -25.44 12.20 -6.67
N ASN A 280 -25.98 12.74 -5.58
CA ASN A 280 -25.59 14.00 -4.95
C ASN A 280 -24.75 13.81 -3.66
N GLU A 281 -24.31 12.59 -3.36
CA GLU A 281 -23.42 12.30 -2.25
C GLU A 281 -21.97 12.64 -2.65
N ARG A 282 -21.40 13.62 -1.94
CA ARG A 282 -20.01 14.07 -2.09
C ARG A 282 -19.11 13.28 -1.16
N PHE A 283 -17.85 13.06 -1.57
CA PHE A 283 -16.88 12.23 -0.85
C PHE A 283 -15.64 13.05 -0.52
N PHE A 284 -15.19 13.00 0.74
CA PHE A 284 -14.09 13.79 1.30
C PHE A 284 -13.12 12.88 2.08
N GLY A 285 -11.83 13.21 2.09
CA GLY A 285 -10.78 12.42 2.76
C GLY A 285 -9.73 11.95 1.75
N PHE A 286 -9.39 10.66 1.81
CA PHE A 286 -8.32 10.00 1.05
C PHE A 286 -6.88 10.41 1.44
N GLY A 287 -6.71 10.89 2.67
CA GLY A 287 -5.44 11.41 3.18
C GLY A 287 -5.20 12.85 2.72
N GLU A 288 -3.94 13.22 2.54
CA GLU A 288 -3.55 14.52 1.98
C GLU A 288 -3.73 14.51 0.45
N GLN A 289 -4.50 15.47 -0.08
CA GLN A 289 -4.94 15.46 -1.47
C GLN A 289 -4.95 16.88 -2.07
N PHE A 290 -3.96 17.17 -2.92
CA PHE A 290 -3.64 18.53 -3.34
C PHE A 290 -4.48 19.08 -4.51
N SER A 291 -5.25 18.24 -5.22
CA SER A 291 -5.98 18.66 -6.44
C SER A 291 -7.48 18.90 -6.22
N HIS A 292 -8.07 18.17 -5.28
CA HIS A 292 -9.51 17.92 -5.23
C HIS A 292 -9.97 17.72 -3.80
N MET A 293 -11.13 18.28 -3.46
CA MET A 293 -11.79 18.09 -2.16
C MET A 293 -13.01 17.17 -2.23
N ASP A 294 -13.75 17.18 -3.35
CA ASP A 294 -14.84 16.23 -3.63
C ASP A 294 -14.38 15.19 -4.66
N PHE A 295 -14.54 13.92 -4.30
CA PHE A 295 -14.10 12.77 -5.11
C PHE A 295 -15.24 12.01 -5.79
N LYS A 296 -16.51 12.42 -5.65
CA LYS A 296 -17.61 11.81 -6.41
C LYS A 296 -17.35 11.94 -7.92
N GLY A 297 -17.51 10.84 -8.66
CA GLY A 297 -17.17 10.77 -10.08
C GLY A 297 -15.70 10.45 -10.39
N LYS A 298 -14.83 10.32 -9.38
CA LYS A 298 -13.40 9.99 -9.52
C LYS A 298 -13.11 8.52 -9.18
N ARG A 299 -11.88 8.10 -9.45
CA ARG A 299 -11.35 6.77 -9.11
C ARG A 299 -10.02 6.98 -8.40
N VAL A 300 -10.01 6.79 -7.08
CA VAL A 300 -8.93 7.24 -6.20
C VAL A 300 -7.99 6.07 -5.87
N PRO A 301 -6.76 6.04 -6.39
CA PRO A 301 -5.76 5.07 -5.96
C PRO A 301 -5.23 5.42 -4.57
N ILE A 302 -5.00 4.42 -3.73
CA ILE A 302 -4.35 4.54 -2.43
C ILE A 302 -2.99 3.84 -2.52
N PHE A 303 -1.98 4.63 -2.87
CA PHE A 303 -0.58 4.23 -2.91
C PHE A 303 0.29 5.43 -2.58
N VAL A 304 1.11 5.30 -1.53
CA VAL A 304 2.15 6.27 -1.17
C VAL A 304 3.07 6.46 -2.39
N GLN A 305 3.50 7.69 -2.69
CA GLN A 305 4.47 7.98 -3.76
C GLN A 305 4.91 9.45 -3.74
N GLU A 306 5.90 9.78 -4.55
CA GLU A 306 6.24 11.16 -4.90
C GLU A 306 5.01 11.94 -5.42
N GLN A 307 4.74 13.09 -4.82
CA GLN A 307 3.60 13.95 -5.16
C GLN A 307 3.66 14.48 -6.60
N GLY A 308 4.87 14.76 -7.11
CA GLY A 308 5.14 15.08 -8.51
C GLY A 308 5.03 16.57 -8.88
N ILE A 309 5.74 16.97 -9.94
CA ILE A 309 5.93 18.37 -10.35
C ILE A 309 4.90 18.77 -11.42
N GLY A 310 3.94 19.62 -11.03
CA GLY A 310 2.87 20.11 -11.89
C GLY A 310 1.61 19.24 -11.91
N ARG A 311 1.72 17.94 -11.58
CA ARG A 311 0.61 17.06 -11.17
C ARG A 311 -0.55 16.95 -12.17
N GLY A 312 -0.25 17.13 -13.45
CA GLY A 312 -1.21 17.16 -14.54
C GLY A 312 -1.21 18.47 -15.32
N ASP A 313 -0.85 19.59 -14.69
CA ASP A 313 -0.84 20.91 -15.30
C ASP A 313 0.23 21.01 -16.39
N GLN A 314 -0.18 21.47 -17.57
CA GLN A 314 0.64 21.56 -18.77
C GLN A 314 1.02 23.01 -19.05
N PRO A 315 2.26 23.30 -19.51
CA PRO A 315 3.28 22.35 -19.96
C PRO A 315 4.24 21.85 -18.86
N ILE A 316 4.03 22.20 -17.59
CA ILE A 316 4.99 21.91 -16.51
C ILE A 316 5.20 20.40 -16.33
N THR A 317 4.10 19.65 -16.22
CA THR A 317 4.12 18.18 -16.06
C THR A 317 4.81 17.48 -17.24
N PHE A 318 4.61 17.97 -18.47
CA PHE A 318 5.33 17.50 -19.67
C PHE A 318 6.84 17.73 -19.55
N ALA A 319 7.27 18.92 -19.10
CA ALA A 319 8.68 19.24 -18.94
C ALA A 319 9.34 18.39 -17.84
N ALA A 320 8.67 18.22 -16.70
CA ALA A 320 9.12 17.36 -15.62
C ALA A 320 9.30 15.91 -16.09
N ASN A 321 8.28 15.34 -16.75
CA ASN A 321 8.32 13.98 -17.29
C ASN A 321 9.37 13.78 -18.40
N LEU A 322 9.77 14.85 -19.11
CA LEU A 322 10.83 14.80 -20.11
C LEU A 322 12.22 14.69 -19.46
N VAL A 323 12.46 15.46 -18.39
CA VAL A 323 13.73 15.45 -17.63
C VAL A 323 13.88 14.18 -16.77
N SER A 324 12.82 13.75 -16.09
CA SER A 324 12.80 12.56 -15.24
C SER A 324 11.49 11.79 -15.40
N TYR A 325 11.55 10.52 -15.79
CA TYR A 325 10.36 9.73 -16.12
C TYR A 325 9.37 9.67 -14.94
N ARG A 326 8.12 10.05 -15.21
CA ARG A 326 6.99 10.17 -14.25
C ARG A 326 7.14 11.21 -13.13
N ALA A 327 8.22 11.98 -13.07
CA ALA A 327 8.41 13.01 -12.03
C ALA A 327 7.37 14.14 -12.04
N GLY A 328 6.53 14.24 -13.09
CA GLY A 328 5.43 15.19 -13.13
C GLY A 328 4.19 14.81 -12.29
N GLY A 329 4.05 13.54 -11.88
CA GLY A 329 2.87 13.07 -11.14
C GLY A 329 1.54 13.15 -11.92
N ASP A 330 0.43 13.06 -11.19
CA ASP A 330 -0.93 13.36 -11.68
C ASP A 330 -1.83 13.89 -10.54
N TRP A 331 -3.12 14.10 -10.79
CA TRP A 331 -4.02 14.70 -9.81
C TRP A 331 -4.11 13.90 -8.49
N SER A 332 -3.81 12.60 -8.52
CA SER A 332 -3.97 11.66 -7.40
C SER A 332 -2.66 11.31 -6.69
N THR A 333 -1.50 11.75 -7.17
CA THR A 333 -0.19 11.43 -6.56
C THR A 333 0.04 12.26 -5.29
N THR A 334 0.40 11.61 -4.19
CA THR A 334 0.53 12.21 -2.85
C THR A 334 1.47 11.39 -1.94
N TYR A 335 2.17 12.07 -1.04
CA TYR A 335 3.03 11.50 0.00
C TYR A 335 2.24 10.82 1.12
N ALA A 336 1.01 11.26 1.38
CA ALA A 336 0.21 10.84 2.54
C ALA A 336 -1.23 10.41 2.19
N PRO A 337 -1.44 9.42 1.30
CA PRO A 337 -2.76 8.88 1.02
C PRO A 337 -3.27 8.02 2.18
N SER A 338 -4.55 8.07 2.48
CA SER A 338 -5.17 7.25 3.54
C SER A 338 -6.45 6.58 3.01
N PRO A 339 -6.69 5.28 3.25
CA PRO A 339 -7.87 4.57 2.76
C PRO A 339 -9.15 4.90 3.57
N PHE A 340 -9.34 6.15 3.98
CA PHE A 340 -10.48 6.69 4.74
C PHE A 340 -11.27 7.70 3.91
N TYR A 341 -12.60 7.70 4.04
CA TYR A 341 -13.43 8.81 3.59
C TYR A 341 -14.63 9.06 4.52
N MET A 342 -15.21 10.26 4.38
CA MET A 342 -16.54 10.63 4.88
C MET A 342 -17.39 11.27 3.77
N THR A 343 -18.71 11.23 3.89
CA THR A 343 -19.62 11.75 2.85
C THR A 343 -20.53 12.88 3.33
N SER A 344 -21.08 13.65 2.38
CA SER A 344 -22.12 14.65 2.65
C SER A 344 -23.44 14.08 3.19
N LYS A 345 -23.57 12.75 3.35
CA LYS A 345 -24.70 12.09 4.03
C LYS A 345 -24.36 11.58 5.44
N MET A 346 -23.17 11.92 5.96
CA MET A 346 -22.64 11.41 7.23
C MET A 346 -22.60 9.87 7.25
N ARG A 347 -22.05 9.32 6.16
CA ARG A 347 -21.49 7.95 6.10
C ARG A 347 -19.98 8.07 6.11
N SER A 348 -19.28 7.09 6.67
CA SER A 348 -17.83 7.01 6.61
C SER A 348 -17.37 5.55 6.69
N LEU A 349 -16.27 5.26 5.99
CA LEU A 349 -15.62 3.96 5.97
C LEU A 349 -14.12 4.15 5.82
N TYR A 350 -13.34 3.25 6.41
CA TYR A 350 -11.93 3.08 6.07
C TYR A 350 -11.50 1.62 5.96
N LEU A 351 -10.42 1.34 5.22
CA LEU A 351 -9.79 0.02 5.19
C LEU A 351 -8.63 -0.04 6.20
N GLU A 352 -8.48 -1.15 6.92
CA GLU A 352 -7.40 -1.32 7.92
C GLU A 352 -6.08 -1.84 7.31
N GLY A 353 -6.14 -2.50 6.15
CA GLY A 353 -4.96 -3.11 5.49
C GLY A 353 -4.16 -2.17 4.59
N TYR A 354 -2.89 -2.50 4.37
CA TYR A 354 -1.91 -1.70 3.59
C TYR A 354 -1.84 -2.05 2.10
N ASN A 355 -2.57 -3.07 1.63
CA ASN A 355 -2.58 -3.45 0.22
C ASN A 355 -2.94 -2.27 -0.70
N TYR A 356 -2.30 -2.18 -1.87
CA TYR A 356 -2.73 -1.21 -2.89
C TYR A 356 -4.24 -1.37 -3.15
N SER A 357 -4.96 -0.26 -3.01
CA SER A 357 -6.41 -0.23 -3.12
C SER A 357 -6.89 0.93 -3.98
N VAL A 358 -8.10 0.82 -4.51
CA VAL A 358 -8.73 1.84 -5.34
C VAL A 358 -10.18 2.01 -4.93
N PHE A 359 -10.57 3.26 -4.66
CA PHE A 359 -11.93 3.67 -4.37
C PHE A 359 -12.55 4.19 -5.66
N ASP A 360 -13.35 3.35 -6.33
CA ASP A 360 -14.05 3.72 -7.56
C ASP A 360 -15.39 4.38 -7.22
N LEU A 361 -15.42 5.70 -7.35
CA LEU A 361 -16.55 6.58 -7.08
C LEU A 361 -17.17 7.11 -8.38
N THR A 362 -16.78 6.54 -9.55
CA THR A 362 -17.19 7.03 -10.88
C THR A 362 -18.69 6.92 -11.12
N GLN A 363 -19.32 5.92 -10.51
CA GLN A 363 -20.72 5.61 -10.69
C GLN A 363 -21.62 6.51 -9.84
N HIS A 364 -22.81 6.81 -10.36
CA HIS A 364 -23.75 7.73 -9.71
C HIS A 364 -24.45 7.11 -8.48
N ASP A 365 -24.88 5.85 -8.57
CA ASP A 365 -25.75 5.16 -7.60
C ASP A 365 -24.99 4.23 -6.62
N ARG A 366 -23.66 4.16 -6.74
CA ARG A 366 -22.81 3.17 -6.06
C ARG A 366 -21.36 3.61 -5.97
N VAL A 367 -20.60 2.88 -5.17
CA VAL A 367 -19.14 2.91 -5.12
C VAL A 367 -18.60 1.48 -5.08
N GLN A 368 -17.36 1.28 -5.53
CA GLN A 368 -16.67 -0.01 -5.46
C GLN A 368 -15.27 0.18 -4.87
N LEU A 369 -14.99 -0.54 -3.79
CA LEU A 369 -13.64 -0.66 -3.23
C LEU A 369 -12.97 -1.85 -3.88
N GLN A 370 -11.81 -1.66 -4.49
CA GLN A 370 -10.94 -2.72 -5.01
C GLN A 370 -9.68 -2.79 -4.15
N ILE A 371 -9.23 -4.00 -3.80
CA ILE A 371 -7.89 -4.24 -3.24
C ILE A 371 -7.07 -5.18 -4.12
N HIS A 372 -5.74 -5.09 -4.03
CA HIS A 372 -4.80 -6.06 -4.58
C HIS A 372 -4.39 -7.04 -3.46
N GLY A 373 -5.18 -8.10 -3.31
CA GLY A 373 -5.10 -9.11 -2.25
C GLY A 373 -6.25 -10.12 -2.34
N ASN A 374 -6.31 -11.09 -1.43
CA ASN A 374 -7.32 -12.15 -1.35
C ASN A 374 -8.39 -11.94 -0.23
N ALA A 375 -8.15 -10.98 0.68
CA ALA A 375 -9.06 -10.59 1.75
C ALA A 375 -9.00 -9.08 2.04
N MET A 376 -10.14 -8.47 2.35
CA MET A 376 -10.31 -7.03 2.63
C MET A 376 -10.81 -6.87 4.07
N GLN A 377 -10.29 -5.89 4.82
CA GLN A 377 -10.77 -5.54 6.15
C GLN A 377 -10.83 -4.02 6.37
N GLY A 378 -11.72 -3.57 7.24
CA GLY A 378 -11.96 -2.15 7.49
C GLY A 378 -13.07 -1.89 8.51
N ARG A 379 -13.48 -0.63 8.66
CA ARG A 379 -14.59 -0.22 9.53
C ARG A 379 -15.57 0.71 8.83
N ILE A 380 -16.83 0.65 9.25
CA ILE A 380 -17.90 1.60 8.97
C ILE A 380 -18.12 2.43 10.25
N LEU A 381 -18.11 3.75 10.14
CA LEU A 381 -18.25 4.66 11.28
C LEU A 381 -19.65 5.28 11.34
N HIS A 382 -20.23 5.34 12.54
CA HIS A 382 -21.39 6.18 12.85
C HIS A 382 -20.95 7.59 13.23
N GLY A 383 -21.75 8.58 12.87
CA GLY A 383 -21.59 9.98 13.28
C GLY A 383 -22.67 10.84 12.63
N ASN A 384 -22.96 11.98 13.24
CA ASN A 384 -24.04 12.89 12.83
C ASN A 384 -23.52 14.24 12.35
N SER A 385 -22.24 14.52 12.60
CA SER A 385 -21.45 15.64 12.08
C SER A 385 -20.09 15.14 11.55
N PRO A 386 -19.38 15.94 10.72
CA PRO A 386 -18.01 15.63 10.32
C PRO A 386 -17.05 15.54 11.51
N LEU A 387 -17.31 16.32 12.58
CA LEU A 387 -16.51 16.30 13.81
C LEU A 387 -16.58 14.93 14.50
N GLU A 388 -17.78 14.43 14.79
CA GLU A 388 -17.98 13.09 15.37
C GLU A 388 -17.26 12.01 14.54
N ILE A 389 -17.36 12.06 13.21
CA ILE A 389 -16.71 11.07 12.33
C ILE A 389 -15.18 11.12 12.45
N ILE A 390 -14.59 12.32 12.56
CA ILE A 390 -13.14 12.49 12.74
C ILE A 390 -12.71 12.10 14.17
N GLU A 391 -13.51 12.42 15.18
CA GLU A 391 -13.29 12.00 16.57
C GLU A 391 -13.27 10.48 16.68
N HIS A 392 -14.26 9.79 16.10
CA HIS A 392 -14.37 8.33 16.10
C HIS A 392 -13.29 7.64 15.24
N PHE A 393 -12.91 8.25 14.11
CA PHE A 393 -11.80 7.74 13.30
C PHE A 393 -10.48 7.81 14.08
N THR A 394 -10.16 8.98 14.64
CA THR A 394 -8.92 9.19 15.40
C THR A 394 -8.90 8.50 16.77
N GLU A 395 -10.05 8.16 17.34
CA GLU A 395 -10.17 7.23 18.47
C GLU A 395 -9.67 5.81 18.11
N ALA A 396 -9.88 5.37 16.85
CA ALA A 396 -9.43 4.06 16.38
C ALA A 396 -7.98 4.03 15.87
N ILE A 397 -7.52 5.08 15.18
CA ILE A 397 -6.17 5.14 14.58
C ILE A 397 -5.12 5.79 15.48
N GLY A 398 -5.52 6.68 16.40
CA GLY A 398 -4.64 7.55 17.19
C GLY A 398 -4.81 9.04 16.87
N ARG A 399 -4.26 9.89 17.75
CA ARG A 399 -4.29 11.35 17.65
C ARG A 399 -2.88 11.92 17.81
N PRO A 400 -2.54 13.03 17.12
CA PRO A 400 -1.26 13.69 17.30
C PRO A 400 -1.20 14.34 18.69
N PRO A 401 0.01 14.61 19.22
CA PRO A 401 0.20 15.35 20.45
C PRO A 401 -0.18 16.82 20.30
N GLU A 402 -0.22 17.54 21.42
CA GLU A 402 -0.01 18.99 21.40
C GLU A 402 1.43 19.32 20.96
N LEU A 403 1.61 20.40 20.22
CA LEU A 403 2.93 20.88 19.80
C LEU A 403 3.62 21.63 20.94
N PRO A 404 4.97 21.54 21.09
CA PRO A 404 5.69 22.35 22.07
C PRO A 404 5.48 23.85 21.85
N GLU A 405 5.14 24.59 22.92
CA GLU A 405 4.78 26.02 22.83
C GLU A 405 5.84 26.86 22.10
N TRP A 406 7.13 26.50 22.25
CA TRP A 406 8.21 27.22 21.60
C TRP A 406 8.09 27.20 20.06
N VAL A 407 7.62 26.12 19.42
CA VAL A 407 7.64 26.03 17.95
C VAL A 407 6.65 27.00 17.31
N ILE A 408 5.51 27.24 17.97
CA ILE A 408 4.43 28.16 17.55
C ILE A 408 4.64 29.62 18.02
N SER A 409 5.65 29.89 18.85
CA SER A 409 5.94 31.22 19.41
C SER A 409 6.49 32.25 18.40
N GLY A 410 6.90 31.80 17.22
CA GLY A 410 7.52 32.64 16.19
C GLY A 410 7.79 31.86 14.90
N ALA A 411 8.53 32.47 13.97
CA ALA A 411 8.89 31.81 12.72
C ALA A 411 10.00 30.76 12.91
N VAL A 412 9.82 29.58 12.33
CA VAL A 412 10.91 28.62 12.09
C VAL A 412 11.61 29.04 10.79
N VAL A 413 12.82 29.58 10.89
CA VAL A 413 13.55 30.16 9.76
C VAL A 413 14.42 29.09 9.11
N GLY A 414 13.92 28.52 8.00
CA GLY A 414 14.70 27.63 7.14
C GLY A 414 15.88 28.34 6.50
N MET A 415 17.09 27.83 6.72
CA MET A 415 18.33 28.37 6.18
C MET A 415 19.27 27.28 5.69
N GLN A 416 20.12 27.65 4.74
CA GLN A 416 21.37 26.97 4.43
C GLN A 416 22.52 27.98 4.38
N GLY A 417 23.76 27.49 4.51
CA GLY A 417 24.99 28.25 4.23
C GLY A 417 25.95 28.40 5.41
N GLY A 418 25.88 27.53 6.42
CA GLY A 418 26.86 27.48 7.52
C GLY A 418 26.71 28.56 8.60
N THR A 419 27.54 28.47 9.64
CA THR A 419 27.46 29.30 10.87
C THR A 419 27.39 30.81 10.58
N GLU A 420 28.22 31.31 9.66
CA GLU A 420 28.29 32.74 9.35
C GLU A 420 27.00 33.24 8.67
N THR A 421 26.44 32.44 7.77
CA THR A 421 25.19 32.79 7.08
C THR A 421 24.03 32.86 8.06
N VAL A 422 23.92 31.90 8.99
CA VAL A 422 22.91 31.91 10.06
C VAL A 422 23.03 33.14 10.94
N ARG A 423 24.24 33.45 11.45
CA ARG A 423 24.47 34.65 12.29
C ARG A 423 24.12 35.94 11.55
N ARG A 424 24.56 36.09 10.30
CA ARG A 424 24.26 37.26 9.43
C ARG A 424 22.76 37.44 9.16
N VAL A 425 21.99 36.35 9.03
CA VAL A 425 20.53 36.42 8.87
C VAL A 425 19.84 36.73 10.20
N TRP A 426 20.27 36.10 11.29
CA TRP A 426 19.78 36.37 12.64
C TRP A 426 19.95 37.84 13.05
N ASP A 427 21.12 38.43 12.80
CA ASP A 427 21.37 39.85 13.07
C ASP A 427 20.38 40.76 12.33
N LYS A 428 20.10 40.50 11.04
CA LYS A 428 19.11 41.24 10.26
C LYS A 428 17.69 41.08 10.81
N LEU A 429 17.27 39.85 11.10
CA LEU A 429 15.93 39.57 11.63
C LEU A 429 15.74 40.23 13.01
N ARG A 430 16.80 40.27 13.84
CA ARG A 430 16.84 41.01 15.10
C ARG A 430 16.73 42.54 14.88
N THR A 431 17.40 43.09 13.87
CA THR A 431 17.20 44.51 13.47
C THR A 431 15.75 44.82 13.10
N PHE A 432 15.08 43.91 12.39
CA PHE A 432 13.67 44.05 12.02
C PHE A 432 12.66 43.60 13.10
N LYS A 433 13.14 43.13 14.27
CA LYS A 433 12.32 42.61 15.38
C LYS A 433 11.37 41.48 14.98
N VAL A 434 11.78 40.62 14.05
CA VAL A 434 10.99 39.45 13.65
C VAL A 434 10.98 38.42 14.78
N PRO A 435 9.81 37.90 15.22
CA PRO A 435 9.75 36.80 16.18
C PRO A 435 10.23 35.50 15.52
N ILE A 436 11.23 34.86 16.12
CA ILE A 436 11.83 33.60 15.66
C ILE A 436 11.68 32.57 16.78
N SER A 437 11.14 31.40 16.47
CA SER A 437 11.12 30.25 17.37
C SER A 437 12.37 29.37 17.20
N ALA A 438 12.80 29.16 15.95
CA ALA A 438 13.97 28.34 15.64
C ALA A 438 14.65 28.73 14.32
N PHE A 439 15.90 28.29 14.14
CA PHE A 439 16.50 28.11 12.82
C PHE A 439 16.44 26.64 12.42
N TRP A 440 15.93 26.36 11.21
CA TRP A 440 15.97 25.03 10.61
C TRP A 440 17.12 24.93 9.61
N LEU A 441 18.07 24.05 9.90
CA LEU A 441 19.37 23.94 9.24
C LEU A 441 19.52 22.53 8.62
N GLN A 442 18.80 22.28 7.54
CA GLN A 442 18.83 20.98 6.85
C GLN A 442 20.22 20.59 6.33
N ASP A 443 21.07 21.58 6.06
CA ASP A 443 22.44 21.43 5.59
C ASP A 443 23.48 21.24 6.71
N TRP A 444 23.04 20.97 7.94
CA TRP A 444 23.92 20.68 9.08
C TRP A 444 24.91 19.53 8.81
N VAL A 445 24.52 18.53 8.02
CA VAL A 445 25.36 17.42 7.53
C VAL A 445 26.37 17.80 6.43
N GLY A 446 26.35 19.04 5.95
CA GLY A 446 27.13 19.50 4.81
C GLY A 446 26.45 19.24 3.46
N GLN A 447 27.11 19.67 2.39
CA GLN A 447 26.69 19.41 1.01
C GLN A 447 27.85 18.93 0.13
N ARG A 448 27.49 18.41 -1.04
CA ARG A 448 28.34 18.12 -2.20
C ARG A 448 27.71 18.73 -3.45
N GLU A 449 28.53 19.24 -4.36
CA GLU A 449 28.04 19.67 -5.68
C GLU A 449 27.82 18.45 -6.58
N THR A 450 26.71 18.45 -7.31
CA THR A 450 26.35 17.42 -8.28
C THR A 450 25.93 18.05 -9.60
N PHE A 451 25.72 17.25 -10.64
CA PHE A 451 25.23 17.75 -11.94
C PHE A 451 23.79 18.33 -11.91
N ILE A 452 23.08 18.23 -10.78
CA ILE A 452 21.76 18.83 -10.52
C ILE A 452 21.86 19.97 -9.47
N GLY A 453 23.08 20.30 -9.00
CA GLY A 453 23.37 21.31 -7.98
C GLY A 453 23.75 20.73 -6.63
N SER A 454 23.71 21.56 -5.58
CA SER A 454 24.16 21.20 -4.23
C SER A 454 23.20 20.22 -3.55
N GLN A 455 23.73 19.10 -3.05
CA GLN A 455 22.99 17.99 -2.45
C GLN A 455 23.52 17.67 -1.06
N LEU A 456 22.64 17.28 -0.13
CA LEU A 456 23.02 16.95 1.25
C LEU A 456 23.86 15.67 1.32
N TRP A 457 24.76 15.58 2.30
CA TRP A 457 25.38 14.31 2.70
C TRP A 457 24.44 13.54 3.63
N TRP A 458 23.84 12.43 3.16
CA TRP A 458 22.93 11.63 3.99
C TRP A 458 23.70 10.71 4.94
N ASN A 459 24.26 11.34 5.97
CA ASN A 459 24.98 10.73 7.10
C ASN A 459 24.85 11.70 8.29
N TRP A 460 23.97 11.38 9.22
CA TRP A 460 23.35 12.28 10.19
C TRP A 460 24.28 12.69 11.36
N GLU A 461 25.30 13.49 11.06
CA GLU A 461 26.17 14.15 12.05
C GLU A 461 26.57 15.57 11.61
N VAL A 462 26.98 16.42 12.56
CA VAL A 462 27.36 17.82 12.29
C VAL A 462 28.60 17.90 11.40
N ASP A 463 28.48 18.55 10.24
CA ASP A 463 29.62 18.96 9.44
C ASP A 463 30.31 20.18 10.08
N VAL A 464 31.33 19.90 10.88
CA VAL A 464 32.12 20.92 11.60
C VAL A 464 32.92 21.85 10.68
N THR A 465 33.05 21.55 9.39
CA THR A 465 33.70 22.42 8.39
C THR A 465 32.73 23.47 7.86
N ARG A 466 31.46 23.10 7.67
CA ARG A 466 30.37 24.02 7.27
C ARG A 466 29.77 24.77 8.44
N TYR A 467 29.68 24.12 9.60
CA TYR A 467 29.20 24.68 10.86
C TYR A 467 30.32 24.75 11.91
N PRO A 468 31.40 25.52 11.66
CA PRO A 468 32.44 25.73 12.64
C PRO A 468 31.84 26.39 13.88
N GLY A 469 32.15 25.84 15.05
CA GLY A 469 31.60 26.30 16.33
C GLY A 469 30.10 26.03 16.51
N TRP A 470 29.53 24.97 15.91
CA TRP A 470 28.13 24.53 16.09
C TRP A 470 27.62 24.69 17.54
N GLN A 471 28.32 24.09 18.50
CA GLN A 471 27.98 24.16 19.93
C GLN A 471 27.89 25.61 20.47
N GLN A 472 28.71 26.53 19.97
CA GLN A 472 28.62 27.95 20.32
C GLN A 472 27.48 28.66 19.58
N LEU A 473 27.12 28.24 18.36
CA LEU A 473 25.94 28.74 17.64
C LEU A 473 24.64 28.35 18.36
N VAL A 474 24.46 27.06 18.69
CA VAL A 474 23.30 26.57 19.43
C VAL A 474 23.18 27.28 20.78
N LYS A 475 24.30 27.37 21.53
CA LYS A 475 24.35 28.07 22.82
C LYS A 475 24.08 29.58 22.72
N ASP A 476 24.42 30.23 21.62
CA ASP A 476 24.11 31.66 21.43
C ASP A 476 22.64 31.88 21.08
N LEU A 477 22.03 31.03 20.25
CA LEU A 477 20.61 31.08 19.91
C LEU A 477 19.73 30.77 21.13
N SER A 478 20.09 29.74 21.90
CA SER A 478 19.41 29.30 23.12
C SER A 478 19.27 30.40 24.18
N LYS A 479 20.29 31.26 24.37
CA LYS A 479 20.23 32.45 25.26
C LYS A 479 19.12 33.45 24.90
N HIS A 480 18.64 33.39 23.66
CA HIS A 480 17.57 34.24 23.14
C HIS A 480 16.28 33.45 22.89
N TYR A 481 16.14 32.27 23.50
CA TYR A 481 15.03 31.32 23.36
C TYR A 481 14.82 30.75 21.95
N ILE A 482 15.75 31.00 21.03
CA ILE A 482 15.71 30.47 19.66
C ILE A 482 16.32 29.06 19.66
N LYS A 483 15.56 28.08 19.20
CA LYS A 483 16.02 26.68 19.09
C LYS A 483 16.76 26.43 17.77
N VAL A 484 17.42 25.28 17.68
CA VAL A 484 18.00 24.77 16.43
C VAL A 484 17.28 23.49 16.03
N MET A 485 16.88 23.43 14.77
CA MET A 485 16.26 22.28 14.14
C MET A 485 17.09 21.79 12.95
N THR A 486 17.07 20.49 12.66
CA THR A 486 17.90 19.87 11.62
C THR A 486 17.08 18.97 10.68
N TYR A 487 17.71 17.98 10.04
CA TYR A 487 17.13 17.14 9.00
C TYR A 487 17.70 15.73 9.08
N CYS A 488 16.86 14.71 8.99
CA CYS A 488 17.26 13.33 8.75
C CYS A 488 16.18 12.59 7.94
N ASN A 489 16.57 11.48 7.31
CA ASN A 489 15.67 10.60 6.57
C ASN A 489 16.15 9.14 6.71
N PRO A 490 15.35 8.12 6.33
CA PRO A 490 15.68 6.71 6.54
C PRO A 490 16.60 6.10 5.45
N CYS A 491 17.28 6.95 4.67
CA CYS A 491 18.23 6.56 3.63
C CYS A 491 19.64 7.07 3.95
N LEU A 492 20.66 6.35 3.48
CA LEU A 492 22.07 6.59 3.79
C LEU A 492 22.88 6.64 2.49
N ALA A 493 23.68 7.69 2.33
CA ALA A 493 24.55 7.83 1.15
C ALA A 493 25.86 7.05 1.32
N LEU A 494 26.50 6.70 0.20
CA LEU A 494 27.92 6.35 0.21
C LEU A 494 28.75 7.58 0.60
N MET A 495 29.75 7.37 1.45
CA MET A 495 30.44 8.45 2.19
C MET A 495 31.93 8.57 1.87
N ASP A 496 32.47 7.83 0.90
CA ASP A 496 33.92 7.73 0.68
C ASP A 496 34.56 9.04 0.21
N GLU A 497 33.76 9.90 -0.44
CA GLU A 497 34.17 11.23 -0.87
C GLU A 497 34.00 12.32 0.21
N LYS A 498 33.40 12.04 1.38
CA LYS A 498 33.25 13.06 2.45
C LYS A 498 34.53 13.12 3.29
N PRO A 499 35.30 14.23 3.25
CA PRO A 499 36.63 14.29 3.85
C PRO A 499 36.63 14.45 5.39
N ASN A 500 35.48 14.78 5.98
CA ASN A 500 35.32 15.15 7.38
C ASN A 500 34.27 14.30 8.12
N LYS A 501 33.97 13.09 7.62
CA LYS A 501 33.12 12.12 8.33
C LYS A 501 33.81 11.59 9.58
N ARG A 502 33.08 11.51 10.71
CA ARG A 502 33.49 10.82 11.94
C ARG A 502 32.87 9.42 11.98
N ARG A 503 31.60 9.28 11.57
CA ARG A 503 30.88 8.01 11.40
C ARG A 503 30.64 7.73 9.92
N ASN A 504 30.45 6.46 9.57
CA ASN A 504 30.09 6.03 8.22
C ASN A 504 28.82 5.17 8.30
N LEU A 505 27.69 5.85 8.50
CA LEU A 505 26.43 5.22 8.88
C LEU A 505 25.96 4.15 7.87
N PHE A 506 26.29 4.31 6.58
CA PHE A 506 25.99 3.30 5.55
C PHE A 506 26.72 1.98 5.80
N GLU A 507 28.03 2.02 6.08
CA GLU A 507 28.79 0.79 6.35
C GLU A 507 28.43 0.21 7.73
N GLU A 508 28.15 1.05 8.73
CA GLU A 508 27.61 0.57 10.02
C GLU A 508 26.27 -0.17 9.84
N ALA A 509 25.34 0.38 9.05
CA ALA A 509 24.05 -0.24 8.77
C ALA A 509 24.18 -1.54 7.95
N LYS A 510 25.20 -1.63 7.11
CA LYS A 510 25.55 -2.81 6.30
C LYS A 510 26.23 -3.91 7.14
N GLU A 511 27.11 -3.55 8.06
CA GLU A 511 27.71 -4.48 9.04
C GLU A 511 26.67 -5.05 10.02
N LEU A 512 25.63 -4.27 10.35
CA LEU A 512 24.50 -4.69 11.20
C LEU A 512 23.38 -5.43 10.44
N ASP A 513 23.50 -5.58 9.12
CA ASP A 513 22.51 -6.20 8.21
C ASP A 513 21.12 -5.52 8.21
N ILE A 514 21.07 -4.21 8.48
CA ILE A 514 19.82 -3.41 8.63
C ILE A 514 19.45 -2.57 7.39
N LEU A 515 20.01 -2.88 6.23
CA LEU A 515 19.62 -2.28 4.95
C LEU A 515 18.60 -3.17 4.22
N VAL A 516 17.66 -2.55 3.52
CA VAL A 516 16.74 -3.21 2.58
C VAL A 516 17.55 -3.97 1.53
N LYS A 517 17.08 -5.16 1.12
CA LYS A 517 17.82 -6.05 0.19
C LYS A 517 17.15 -6.21 -1.17
N ASP A 518 17.94 -6.62 -2.17
CA ASP A 518 17.48 -6.99 -3.50
C ASP A 518 17.14 -8.50 -3.63
N ASP A 519 16.82 -8.95 -4.85
CA ASP A 519 16.48 -10.35 -5.16
C ASP A 519 17.65 -11.34 -5.02
N ARG A 520 18.85 -10.86 -4.67
CA ARG A 520 20.08 -11.64 -4.43
C ARG A 520 20.50 -11.63 -2.97
N GLY A 521 19.87 -10.79 -2.15
CA GLY A 521 20.22 -10.57 -0.74
C GLY A 521 21.31 -9.51 -0.52
N GLU A 522 21.70 -8.77 -1.57
CA GLU A 522 22.66 -7.65 -1.46
C GLU A 522 21.93 -6.36 -1.03
N PRO A 523 22.63 -5.38 -0.43
CA PRO A 523 22.03 -4.09 -0.08
C PRO A 523 21.42 -3.38 -1.28
N TYR A 524 20.13 -3.06 -1.19
CA TYR A 524 19.37 -2.41 -2.24
C TYR A 524 19.81 -0.94 -2.38
N MET A 525 20.52 -0.64 -3.45
CA MET A 525 20.91 0.73 -3.81
C MET A 525 19.80 1.41 -4.62
N VAL A 526 19.08 2.34 -3.98
CA VAL A 526 17.98 3.13 -4.58
C VAL A 526 18.55 4.34 -5.33
N PRO A 527 18.27 4.52 -6.65
CA PRO A 527 18.80 5.69 -7.38
C PRO A 527 18.05 6.99 -7.07
N ASN A 528 18.59 7.81 -6.16
CA ASN A 528 18.05 9.15 -5.85
C ASN A 528 18.72 10.23 -6.71
N THR A 529 18.02 10.66 -7.77
CA THR A 529 18.27 11.93 -8.48
C THR A 529 19.68 12.08 -9.08
N ALA A 530 20.70 12.36 -8.27
CA ALA A 530 22.11 12.48 -8.64
C ALA A 530 23.06 11.42 -8.02
N PHE A 531 22.60 10.58 -7.09
CA PHE A 531 23.41 9.56 -6.41
C PHE A 531 22.57 8.37 -5.91
N ASP A 532 23.18 7.21 -5.70
CA ASP A 532 22.50 6.03 -5.16
C ASP A 532 22.61 5.99 -3.62
N VAL A 533 21.61 5.42 -2.94
CA VAL A 533 21.51 5.34 -1.47
C VAL A 533 21.11 3.95 -0.99
N GLY A 534 21.62 3.54 0.17
CA GLY A 534 21.04 2.42 0.91
C GLY A 534 19.81 2.90 1.68
N MET A 535 18.76 2.08 1.73
CA MET A 535 17.54 2.37 2.49
C MET A 535 17.48 1.47 3.73
N LEU A 536 17.09 2.00 4.89
CA LEU A 536 17.01 1.23 6.13
C LEU A 536 15.82 0.28 6.12
N ASP A 537 16.03 -0.98 6.53
CA ASP A 537 14.94 -1.91 6.79
C ASP A 537 14.34 -1.64 8.16
N LEU A 538 13.28 -0.82 8.18
CA LEU A 538 12.55 -0.46 9.40
C LEU A 538 11.75 -1.63 9.99
N THR A 539 11.71 -2.79 9.33
CA THR A 539 11.11 -4.03 9.86
C THR A 539 12.14 -4.91 10.58
N HIS A 540 13.45 -4.65 10.43
CA HIS A 540 14.50 -5.35 11.15
C HIS A 540 14.62 -4.82 12.61
N PRO A 541 14.65 -5.71 13.64
CA PRO A 541 14.47 -5.32 15.05
C PRO A 541 15.60 -4.47 15.64
N LEU A 542 16.79 -4.45 15.02
CA LEU A 542 17.89 -3.58 15.45
C LEU A 542 17.76 -2.13 14.95
N THR A 543 17.04 -1.90 13.84
CA THR A 543 17.07 -0.64 13.09
C THR A 543 16.53 0.54 13.90
N ALA A 544 15.40 0.33 14.61
CA ALA A 544 14.80 1.35 15.45
C ALA A 544 15.77 1.83 16.55
N ASN A 545 16.40 0.91 17.27
CA ASN A 545 17.30 1.24 18.37
C ASN A 545 18.61 1.88 17.89
N TRP A 546 19.16 1.42 16.76
CA TRP A 546 20.33 2.05 16.14
C TRP A 546 20.02 3.48 15.66
N PHE A 547 18.85 3.71 15.06
CA PHE A 547 18.47 5.06 14.64
C PHE A 547 18.13 5.99 15.82
N LYS A 548 17.53 5.47 16.89
CA LYS A 548 17.31 6.22 18.14
C LYS A 548 18.61 6.73 18.76
N GLN A 549 19.73 6.02 18.60
CA GLN A 549 21.05 6.50 19.05
C GLN A 549 21.54 7.71 18.23
N ILE A 550 21.24 7.77 16.94
CA ILE A 550 21.54 8.92 16.07
C ILE A 550 20.70 10.13 16.50
N LEU A 551 19.40 9.93 16.75
CA LEU A 551 18.52 10.99 17.28
C LEU A 551 18.96 11.48 18.67
N GLN A 552 19.48 10.58 19.53
CA GLN A 552 20.06 10.95 20.81
C GLN A 552 21.32 11.82 20.64
N GLU A 553 22.25 11.43 19.74
CA GLU A 553 23.42 12.25 19.40
C GLU A 553 23.00 13.64 18.91
N MET A 554 21.98 13.75 18.05
CA MET A 554 21.44 15.05 17.58
C MET A 554 20.94 15.93 18.74
N VAL A 555 20.18 15.36 19.68
CA VAL A 555 19.59 16.12 20.81
C VAL A 555 20.65 16.51 21.86
N ASP A 556 21.66 15.67 22.07
CA ASP A 556 22.82 16.00 22.90
C ASP A 556 23.73 17.05 22.22
N ASP A 557 23.80 17.08 20.88
CA ASP A 557 24.37 18.20 20.11
C ASP A 557 23.50 19.48 20.13
N GLY A 558 22.40 19.47 20.90
CA GLY A 558 21.57 20.64 21.21
C GLY A 558 20.41 20.89 20.25
N VAL A 559 20.11 19.95 19.34
CA VAL A 559 18.91 20.01 18.48
C VAL A 559 17.64 19.85 19.31
N ARG A 560 16.56 20.58 18.95
CA ARG A 560 15.22 20.43 19.56
C ARG A 560 14.12 20.05 18.57
N GLY A 561 14.45 19.93 17.29
CA GLY A 561 13.53 19.33 16.33
C GLY A 561 14.15 19.05 14.99
N TRP A 562 13.47 18.30 14.13
CA TRP A 562 14.01 17.95 12.83
C TRP A 562 12.92 17.69 11.81
N MET A 563 13.26 17.91 10.54
CA MET A 563 12.52 17.32 9.43
C MET A 563 12.86 15.82 9.42
N ALA A 564 11.84 14.97 9.58
CA ALA A 564 11.91 13.52 9.40
C ALA A 564 11.38 13.21 7.99
N ASP A 565 12.25 13.38 7.00
CA ASP A 565 11.89 13.40 5.58
C ASP A 565 11.80 11.99 4.97
N PHE A 566 11.26 11.91 3.75
CA PHE A 566 10.97 10.67 3.00
C PHE A 566 10.05 9.68 3.75
N GLY A 567 9.85 8.53 3.12
CA GLY A 567 8.97 7.43 3.54
C GLY A 567 8.32 6.77 2.32
N GLU A 568 8.07 7.56 1.28
CA GLU A 568 7.44 7.18 0.01
C GLU A 568 8.32 6.41 -0.99
N GLY A 569 9.57 6.12 -0.62
CA GLY A 569 10.60 5.63 -1.53
C GLY A 569 10.79 4.11 -1.62
N LEU A 570 10.09 3.31 -0.80
CA LEU A 570 10.42 1.87 -0.68
C LEU A 570 10.19 1.13 -2.01
N PRO A 571 11.19 0.38 -2.53
CA PRO A 571 11.00 -0.39 -3.76
C PRO A 571 9.94 -1.48 -3.63
N VAL A 572 9.15 -1.70 -4.68
CA VAL A 572 8.10 -2.75 -4.67
C VAL A 572 8.63 -4.17 -4.96
N ASP A 573 9.94 -4.33 -5.19
CA ASP A 573 10.67 -5.60 -5.13
C ASP A 573 11.74 -5.63 -4.03
N ALA A 574 11.58 -4.81 -2.98
CA ALA A 574 12.37 -4.90 -1.76
C ALA A 574 12.22 -6.27 -1.08
N VAL A 575 13.34 -6.83 -0.62
CA VAL A 575 13.37 -7.96 0.33
C VAL A 575 13.63 -7.39 1.72
N LEU A 576 12.71 -7.70 2.64
CA LEU A 576 12.71 -7.21 4.03
C LEU A 576 12.84 -8.37 5.01
N TYR A 577 13.46 -8.11 6.16
CA TYR A 577 13.67 -9.05 7.27
C TYR A 577 12.35 -9.67 7.77
N SER A 578 11.28 -8.89 7.81
CA SER A 578 9.95 -9.35 8.22
C SER A 578 9.31 -10.37 7.27
N GLY A 579 9.75 -10.44 6.01
CA GLY A 579 9.10 -11.26 4.97
C GLY A 579 7.70 -10.76 4.57
N GLU A 580 7.32 -9.53 4.93
CA GLU A 580 6.06 -8.91 4.52
C GLU A 580 5.99 -8.68 3.00
N ASP A 581 4.79 -8.66 2.43
CA ASP A 581 4.56 -8.31 1.02
C ASP A 581 5.09 -6.88 0.75
N PRO A 582 5.97 -6.66 -0.24
CA PRO A 582 6.64 -5.37 -0.41
C PRO A 582 5.69 -4.24 -0.84
N ILE A 583 4.51 -4.54 -1.43
CA ILE A 583 3.52 -3.53 -1.80
C ILE A 583 2.72 -3.10 -0.55
N ALA A 584 2.43 -4.02 0.37
CA ALA A 584 1.87 -3.69 1.68
C ALA A 584 2.89 -2.97 2.58
N ALA A 585 4.14 -3.44 2.63
CA ALA A 585 5.21 -2.83 3.40
C ALA A 585 5.53 -1.41 2.89
N HIS A 586 5.47 -1.16 1.58
CA HIS A 586 5.62 0.18 1.00
C HIS A 586 4.64 1.19 1.60
N ASN A 587 3.34 0.90 1.57
CA ASN A 587 2.32 1.78 2.15
C ASN A 587 2.45 1.94 3.67
N ARG A 588 3.04 0.95 4.37
CA ARG A 588 3.29 0.98 5.82
C ARG A 588 4.59 1.70 6.21
N TYR A 589 5.56 1.83 5.31
CA TYR A 589 6.90 2.34 5.60
C TYR A 589 6.91 3.75 6.21
N PRO A 590 6.08 4.73 5.77
CA PRO A 590 5.99 6.03 6.44
C PRO A 590 5.54 5.95 7.90
N GLU A 591 4.66 4.99 8.25
CA GLU A 591 4.21 4.81 9.63
C GLU A 591 5.31 4.22 10.53
N LEU A 592 6.13 3.30 10.01
CA LEU A 592 7.29 2.76 10.73
C LEU A 592 8.36 3.83 10.96
N TRP A 593 8.62 4.67 9.94
CA TRP A 593 9.52 5.81 10.06
C TRP A 593 9.02 6.81 11.10
N ALA A 594 7.72 7.11 11.08
CA ALA A 594 7.10 7.97 12.07
C ALA A 594 7.14 7.38 13.50
N GLN A 595 6.91 6.08 13.64
CA GLN A 595 6.94 5.37 14.92
C GLN A 595 8.31 5.48 15.59
N ILE A 596 9.40 5.26 14.86
CA ILE A 596 10.77 5.35 15.40
C ILE A 596 11.07 6.75 15.96
N ASN A 597 10.69 7.80 15.20
CA ASN A 597 10.83 9.19 15.62
C ASN A 597 9.92 9.53 16.82
N ARG A 598 8.70 8.98 16.86
CA ARG A 598 7.73 9.20 17.94
C ARG A 598 8.18 8.58 19.26
N GLU A 599 8.54 7.30 19.22
CA GLU A 599 9.02 6.56 20.37
C GLU A 599 10.26 7.22 20.96
N PHE A 600 11.19 7.72 20.12
CA PHE A 600 12.34 8.48 20.60
C PHE A 600 11.94 9.72 21.42
N VAL A 601 10.96 10.51 20.96
CA VAL A 601 10.51 11.71 21.69
C VAL A 601 9.84 11.35 23.01
N GLU A 602 9.02 10.29 23.04
CA GLU A 602 8.35 9.82 24.26
C GLU A 602 9.35 9.20 25.27
N GLU A 603 10.29 8.38 24.79
CA GLU A 603 11.41 7.85 25.57
C GLU A 603 12.27 8.98 26.14
N TRP A 604 12.73 9.93 25.31
CA TRP A 604 13.55 11.06 25.75
C TRP A 604 12.84 11.91 26.82
N LYS A 605 11.54 12.19 26.63
CA LYS A 605 10.74 12.96 27.59
C LYS A 605 10.59 12.24 28.92
N SER A 606 10.30 10.94 28.91
CA SER A 606 10.22 10.13 30.14
C SER A 606 11.56 10.04 30.89
N HIS A 607 12.69 10.08 30.18
CA HIS A 607 14.02 10.17 30.80
C HIS A 607 14.35 11.56 31.39
N CYS A 608 13.56 12.60 31.10
CA CYS A 608 13.75 13.96 31.63
C CYS A 608 12.86 14.29 32.84
N THR A 609 11.76 13.56 33.04
CA THR A 609 10.84 13.71 34.19
C THR A 609 11.59 13.63 35.54
N GLY A 610 11.29 14.56 36.46
CA GLY A 610 11.90 14.62 37.79
C GLY A 610 13.34 15.16 37.82
N LYS A 611 13.81 15.83 36.75
CA LYS A 611 15.12 16.47 36.67
C LYS A 611 14.96 17.96 36.34
N GLU A 612 16.04 18.73 36.47
CA GLU A 612 16.13 20.14 36.02
C GLU A 612 15.94 20.33 34.49
N ARG A 613 15.68 19.24 33.74
CA ARG A 613 15.32 19.25 32.31
C ARG A 613 13.81 19.24 32.05
N GLU A 614 12.97 19.28 33.09
CA GLU A 614 11.51 19.35 32.97
C GLU A 614 11.01 20.77 32.62
N ASP A 615 11.64 21.39 31.62
CA ASP A 615 11.22 22.66 31.02
C ASP A 615 10.44 22.37 29.72
N PRO A 616 9.13 22.72 29.63
CA PRO A 616 8.35 22.58 28.40
C PRO A 616 8.93 23.34 27.20
N GLN A 617 9.81 24.33 27.42
CA GLN A 617 10.53 24.99 26.33
C GLN A 617 11.62 24.11 25.72
N GLU A 618 12.02 22.99 26.33
CA GLU A 618 13.03 22.05 25.80
C GLU A 618 12.41 20.79 25.18
N ASP A 619 11.08 20.67 25.13
CA ASP A 619 10.37 19.57 24.45
C ASP A 619 10.76 19.45 22.97
N LEU A 620 10.84 18.21 22.47
CA LEU A 620 11.22 17.90 21.10
C LEU A 620 10.03 17.92 20.13
N VAL A 621 10.26 18.24 18.85
CA VAL A 621 9.26 18.13 17.77
C VAL A 621 9.88 17.70 16.43
N PHE A 622 9.23 16.83 15.68
CA PHE A 622 9.60 16.53 14.30
C PHE A 622 8.42 16.71 13.35
N PHE A 623 8.72 16.87 12.06
CA PHE A 623 7.72 17.07 11.01
C PHE A 623 8.03 16.24 9.76
N MET A 624 6.99 15.78 9.06
CA MET A 624 7.06 14.80 7.96
C MET A 624 6.11 15.12 6.81
N ARG A 625 6.44 14.66 5.59
CA ARG A 625 5.55 14.70 4.40
C ARG A 625 4.86 13.37 4.14
N ALA A 626 5.56 12.26 4.35
CA ALA A 626 5.06 10.93 4.04
C ALA A 626 4.11 10.42 5.13
N GLY A 627 3.06 9.69 4.74
CA GLY A 627 2.13 9.11 5.68
C GLY A 627 1.19 8.07 5.09
N PHE A 628 0.40 7.44 5.95
CA PHE A 628 -0.67 6.54 5.55
C PHE A 628 -1.89 6.65 6.49
N ARG A 629 -2.27 5.57 7.18
CA ARG A 629 -3.54 5.46 7.92
C ARG A 629 -3.37 5.79 9.40
N ASP A 630 -2.40 5.17 10.08
CA ASP A 630 -2.08 5.38 11.49
C ASP A 630 -1.01 6.47 11.69
N SER A 631 -0.54 7.12 10.62
CA SER A 631 0.38 8.26 10.71
C SER A 631 -0.03 9.36 11.71
N PRO A 632 -1.33 9.71 11.89
CA PRO A 632 -1.75 10.64 12.95
C PRO A 632 -1.45 10.21 14.40
N LYS A 633 -1.17 8.93 14.66
CA LYS A 633 -0.72 8.43 15.97
C LYS A 633 0.74 8.75 16.26
N TRP A 634 1.55 8.77 15.20
CA TRP A 634 3.00 8.76 15.28
C TRP A 634 3.60 10.12 14.90
N GLY A 635 3.13 10.74 13.81
CA GLY A 635 3.58 12.06 13.37
C GLY A 635 3.16 13.15 14.35
N MET A 636 4.11 14.05 14.71
CA MET A 636 3.81 15.21 15.55
C MET A 636 3.31 16.40 14.74
N LEU A 637 3.81 16.58 13.51
CA LEU A 637 3.45 17.65 12.59
C LEU A 637 3.63 17.16 11.14
N PHE A 638 2.78 17.64 10.24
CA PHE A 638 2.88 17.38 8.79
C PHE A 638 3.17 18.66 8.03
N TRP A 639 3.86 18.56 6.89
CA TRP A 639 4.02 19.64 5.92
C TRP A 639 3.67 19.16 4.51
N GLU A 640 3.20 20.07 3.65
CA GLU A 640 2.57 19.77 2.34
C GLU A 640 3.52 19.15 1.28
N GLY A 641 4.77 18.81 1.61
CA GLY A 641 5.76 18.30 0.66
C GLY A 641 6.44 19.41 -0.17
N ASP A 642 6.60 19.18 -1.48
CA ASP A 642 7.41 20.03 -2.37
C ASP A 642 6.54 20.89 -3.32
N GLN A 643 6.16 22.10 -2.88
CA GLN A 643 5.37 23.03 -3.70
C GLN A 643 6.19 23.70 -4.83
N MET A 644 5.54 23.94 -5.97
CA MET A 644 6.13 24.72 -7.07
C MET A 644 6.22 26.20 -6.71
N VAL A 645 7.43 26.77 -6.75
CA VAL A 645 7.64 28.23 -6.63
C VAL A 645 7.30 28.91 -7.96
N LEU A 646 6.01 29.21 -8.15
CA LEU A 646 5.55 30.03 -9.28
C LEU A 646 5.64 31.52 -8.92
N SER A 647 6.28 32.30 -9.79
CA SER A 647 6.18 33.76 -9.76
C SER A 647 4.87 34.23 -10.40
N ASN A 648 4.04 34.92 -9.63
CA ASN A 648 2.84 35.64 -10.12
C ASN A 648 3.21 36.86 -10.97
#